data_AF-J4DQ61-F1
#
_entry.id   AF-J4DQ61-F1
#
_cell.length_a   1.000
_cell.length_b   1.000
_cell.length_c   1.000
_cell.angle_alpha   90.00
_cell.angle_beta   90.00
_cell.angle_gamma   90.00
#
_symmetry.space_group_name_H-M   'P 1'
#
loop_
_entity.id
_entity.type
_entity.pdbx_description
1 polymer ?
#
loop_
_entity_poly.entity_id
_entity_poly.type
_entity_poly.pdbx_seq_one_letter_code
_entity_poly.pdbx_strand_id
1 'polypeptide(L)'
;MRKKLKFIKDGTNKDNISFKSDQYLESYKKDSYVPDFIKHPAGPFKLSKSLLTKEIKNHSLIDKMLDELHNHTFDNVNIYYKSDRGKILIIEFINDSNNTFFVARDPDSKYWVMEKFEDESFQEVLPKIESSINSTVVYEIEKKTSEYSSTVSVKSEQLPGEEFIKYIHTPVNNQTNKASLVLFKGVSLNHKKLDVIKPFRELQEQKYLNVDVYFGKKSKHPLATQFNTTKKDNTFYLLKREDNNLFWEKAQIDNIDSQNTQLRSRLRQVEFDLEDSLIILIGLCKEVNYGQSQINDAINGLDTKRHINTYTTNKNIVINNASTSDGKCLEKYGFVLYKHNLTRLKDKTYTQYGLRFFIYSTSSGIQYREIRLKDSNEKENNYLYYVSESDSVYVYFYGSDPRPLLLCYNKKSYIPKSKYDYDKIWIRVSNFNECVCNLTTVETLLEVLIKVVGFLNEVNIYKYPKVPFPEKQEANTTGIETELYSVQHYNGNEIQIQVSYENKLCYRVYKHFPKGTDGNSKGFRLGDVLNPFTSNKPIRTSEYPLNSVFVYYNIYDTFHQYPLLVILNIESSNVSINYNRYYKLTNKDVGEWIKISNNGNEEDFITKLRRSQNPETEMSGDKKKELDKTIEEKINEIKEKLGITFTEEQKQSYLFKSEYCKDEISDNTPLIAGATGGSVGVVALGTGTGFLIAKFPQIIIPSIKPLLLSFLFINESANDNLNMIYMFRLHIYT
;
A
#
# COMPACT_ATOMS: atom_id res chain seq x y z
N MET A 1 -40.79 16.28 55.30
CA MET A 1 -40.26 15.97 53.94
C MET A 1 -41.35 16.26 52.93
N ARG A 2 -41.12 17.17 51.98
CA ARG A 2 -42.03 17.33 50.82
C ARG A 2 -42.05 15.99 50.07
N LYS A 3 -43.23 15.41 49.85
CA LYS A 3 -43.31 14.15 49.08
C LYS A 3 -43.20 14.51 47.61
N LYS A 4 -42.28 13.85 46.90
CA LYS A 4 -41.87 14.18 45.54
C LYS A 4 -42.48 13.22 44.52
N LEU A 5 -42.62 13.68 43.28
CA LEU A 5 -42.89 12.86 42.10
C LEU A 5 -41.66 12.03 41.77
N LYS A 6 -41.80 10.71 41.79
CA LYS A 6 -40.79 9.80 41.28
C LYS A 6 -41.00 9.57 39.78
N PHE A 7 -40.03 9.91 38.96
CA PHE A 7 -40.09 9.61 37.53
C PHE A 7 -39.81 8.11 37.30
N ILE A 8 -40.66 7.46 36.51
CA ILE A 8 -40.54 6.04 36.18
C ILE A 8 -40.51 5.85 34.66
N LYS A 9 -39.62 4.98 34.20
CA LYS A 9 -39.42 4.69 32.79
C LYS A 9 -40.60 3.93 32.20
N ASP A 10 -41.02 2.88 32.91
CA ASP A 10 -42.11 1.99 32.49
C ASP A 10 -43.22 1.95 33.55
N GLY A 11 -44.47 1.93 33.08
CA GLY A 11 -45.67 1.80 33.90
C GLY A 11 -46.73 2.84 33.59
N THR A 12 -47.94 2.63 34.10
CA THR A 12 -49.00 3.63 34.06
C THR A 12 -48.79 4.65 35.17
N ASN A 13 -49.22 5.89 34.93
CA ASN A 13 -49.36 6.84 36.03
C ASN A 13 -50.28 6.24 37.09
N LYS A 14 -50.00 6.57 38.35
CA LYS A 14 -50.99 6.33 39.41
C LYS A 14 -51.93 7.52 39.46
N ASP A 15 -53.18 7.29 39.86
CA ASP A 15 -54.24 8.31 40.05
C ASP A 15 -53.90 9.39 41.10
N ASN A 16 -52.67 9.37 41.61
CA ASN A 16 -52.17 10.19 42.69
C ASN A 16 -51.47 11.47 42.20
N ILE A 17 -51.44 11.74 40.89
CA ILE A 17 -50.84 12.95 40.33
C ILE A 17 -51.96 13.94 40.00
N SER A 18 -51.83 15.18 40.46
CA SER A 18 -52.70 16.26 40.00
C SER A 18 -52.12 16.89 38.74
N PHE A 19 -53.00 17.06 37.76
CA PHE A 19 -52.71 17.69 36.48
C PHE A 19 -53.41 19.05 36.45
N LYS A 20 -52.65 20.08 36.09
CA LYS A 20 -53.19 21.43 35.89
C LYS A 20 -52.68 21.99 34.58
N SER A 21 -53.60 22.27 33.65
CA SER A 21 -53.31 22.99 32.40
C SER A 21 -53.71 24.45 32.59
N ASP A 22 -52.74 25.33 32.66
CA ASP A 22 -52.95 26.78 32.75
C ASP A 22 -52.61 27.45 31.42
N GLN A 23 -53.38 28.48 31.03
CA GLN A 23 -52.92 29.40 30.01
C GLN A 23 -51.74 30.19 30.60
N TYR A 24 -50.60 30.12 29.93
CA TYR A 24 -49.35 30.70 30.37
C TYR A 24 -48.95 31.78 29.36
N LEU A 25 -49.24 33.04 29.67
CA LEU A 25 -49.22 34.14 28.69
C LEU A 25 -50.26 33.95 27.58
N GLU A 26 -50.51 34.99 26.77
CA GLU A 26 -51.61 34.95 25.79
C GLU A 26 -51.46 33.79 24.78
N SER A 27 -50.23 33.44 24.41
CA SER A 27 -49.93 32.50 23.30
C SER A 27 -49.41 31.12 23.73
N TYR A 28 -49.11 30.89 25.02
CA TYR A 28 -48.56 29.63 25.50
C TYR A 28 -49.46 28.98 26.55
N LYS A 29 -49.28 27.68 26.76
CA LYS A 29 -49.91 26.89 27.80
C LYS A 29 -48.83 26.18 28.60
N LYS A 30 -49.16 25.94 29.87
CA LYS A 30 -48.34 25.22 30.83
C LYS A 30 -49.14 24.08 31.43
N ASP A 31 -48.71 22.86 31.17
CA ASP A 31 -49.21 21.68 31.86
C ASP A 31 -48.28 21.38 33.04
N SER A 32 -48.83 21.38 34.25
CA SER A 32 -48.09 21.11 35.48
C SER A 32 -48.54 19.78 36.08
N TYR A 33 -47.58 18.94 36.41
CA TYR A 33 -47.78 17.66 37.08
C TYR A 33 -47.19 17.75 38.48
N VAL A 34 -48.02 17.67 39.51
CA VAL A 34 -47.61 17.72 40.93
C VAL A 34 -48.22 16.55 41.72
N PRO A 35 -47.63 16.16 42.87
CA PRO A 35 -48.26 15.21 43.77
C PRO A 35 -49.64 15.68 44.24
N ASP A 36 -50.67 14.83 44.13
CA ASP A 36 -52.00 15.12 44.70
C ASP A 36 -52.04 14.70 46.17
N PHE A 37 -51.58 15.60 47.04
CA PHE A 37 -51.53 15.36 48.49
C PHE A 37 -52.92 15.25 49.13
N ILE A 38 -53.95 15.84 48.50
CA ILE A 38 -55.31 15.87 49.03
C ILE A 38 -55.94 14.50 48.86
N LYS A 39 -55.86 13.94 47.66
CA LYS A 39 -56.44 12.61 47.38
C LYS A 39 -55.59 11.47 47.92
N HIS A 40 -54.27 11.63 47.94
CA HIS A 40 -53.35 10.55 48.28
C HIS A 40 -52.22 10.99 49.21
N PRO A 41 -52.49 11.18 50.51
CA PRO A 41 -51.52 11.72 51.46
C PRO A 41 -50.24 10.88 51.56
N ALA A 42 -50.30 9.56 51.31
CA ALA A 42 -49.20 8.61 51.55
C ALA A 42 -48.20 8.43 50.38
N GLY A 43 -48.57 8.72 49.13
CA GLY A 43 -47.80 8.31 47.94
C GLY A 43 -47.94 6.80 47.62
N PRO A 44 -47.27 6.26 46.59
CA PRO A 44 -46.24 6.89 45.76
C PRO A 44 -46.81 7.72 44.61
N PHE A 45 -46.13 8.82 44.30
CA PHE A 45 -46.43 9.70 43.16
C PHE A 45 -45.50 9.31 42.03
N LYS A 46 -46.00 8.63 41.00
CA LYS A 46 -45.18 8.07 39.92
C LYS A 46 -45.59 8.66 38.58
N LEU A 47 -44.69 9.43 37.97
CA LEU A 47 -44.89 10.03 36.65
C LEU A 47 -44.23 9.14 35.60
N SER A 48 -45.03 8.60 34.68
CA SER A 48 -44.54 7.76 33.59
C SER A 48 -43.98 8.58 32.44
N LYS A 49 -42.91 8.08 31.85
CA LYS A 49 -42.31 8.59 30.62
C LYS A 49 -43.34 8.74 29.49
N SER A 50 -44.20 7.74 29.30
CA SER A 50 -45.24 7.73 28.26
C SER A 50 -46.20 8.91 28.33
N LEU A 51 -46.41 9.49 29.52
CA LEU A 51 -47.27 10.66 29.67
C LEU A 51 -46.60 11.92 29.12
N LEU A 52 -45.32 12.12 29.44
CA LEU A 52 -44.55 13.28 28.99
C LEU A 52 -44.28 13.24 27.49
N THR A 53 -44.18 12.04 26.93
CA THR A 53 -43.80 11.87 25.52
C THR A 53 -44.99 11.65 24.60
N LYS A 54 -46.23 11.52 25.09
CA LYS A 54 -47.42 11.18 24.28
C LYS A 54 -47.61 12.05 23.03
N GLU A 55 -47.25 13.33 23.11
CA GLU A 55 -47.39 14.31 22.01
C GLU A 55 -46.12 14.46 21.16
N ILE A 56 -45.04 13.75 21.48
CA ILE A 56 -43.75 13.84 20.79
C ILE A 56 -43.65 12.72 19.74
N LYS A 57 -43.54 13.05 18.45
CA LYS A 57 -43.59 12.05 17.36
C LYS A 57 -42.32 11.20 17.20
N ASN A 58 -41.19 11.61 17.76
CA ASN A 58 -39.93 10.86 17.71
C ASN A 58 -39.23 10.91 19.06
N HIS A 59 -39.16 9.76 19.73
CA HIS A 59 -38.79 9.72 21.12
C HIS A 59 -37.30 9.48 21.37
N SER A 60 -36.50 9.00 20.41
CA SER A 60 -35.24 8.30 20.75
C SER A 60 -34.20 9.07 21.57
N LEU A 61 -34.06 10.39 21.37
CA LEU A 61 -33.10 11.21 22.12
C LEU A 61 -33.67 11.67 23.45
N ILE A 62 -34.86 12.28 23.44
CA ILE A 62 -35.54 12.68 24.67
C ILE A 62 -35.79 11.46 25.57
N ASP A 63 -36.01 10.29 24.99
CA ASP A 63 -36.17 9.03 25.71
C ASP A 63 -34.92 8.64 26.48
N LYS A 64 -33.73 8.77 25.87
CA LYS A 64 -32.47 8.50 26.56
C LYS A 64 -32.24 9.50 27.67
N MET A 65 -32.53 10.77 27.42
CA MET A 65 -32.40 11.84 28.42
C MET A 65 -33.37 11.63 29.59
N LEU A 66 -34.61 11.25 29.31
CA LEU A 66 -35.61 10.92 30.33
C LEU A 66 -35.26 9.62 31.07
N ASP A 67 -34.65 8.64 30.40
CA ASP A 67 -34.18 7.42 31.04
C ASP A 67 -33.10 7.70 32.10
N GLU A 68 -32.26 8.73 31.91
CA GLU A 68 -31.31 9.19 32.95
C GLU A 68 -32.02 9.70 34.21
N LEU A 69 -33.23 10.24 34.05
CA LEU A 69 -34.08 10.68 35.17
C LEU A 69 -34.84 9.53 35.83
N HIS A 70 -34.65 8.28 35.40
CA HIS A 70 -35.31 7.14 36.03
C HIS A 70 -35.02 7.09 37.53
N ASN A 71 -36.07 6.90 38.33
CA ASN A 71 -36.05 6.91 39.79
C ASN A 71 -35.69 8.24 40.45
N HIS A 72 -35.38 9.30 39.70
CA HIS A 72 -35.20 10.63 40.26
C HIS A 72 -36.53 11.17 40.77
N THR A 73 -36.44 12.06 41.76
CA THR A 73 -37.61 12.65 42.41
C THR A 73 -37.65 14.15 42.22
N PHE A 74 -38.82 14.68 41.87
CA PHE A 74 -39.06 16.08 41.51
C PHE A 74 -40.23 16.65 42.31
N ASP A 75 -40.22 17.93 42.59
CA ASP A 75 -41.33 18.62 43.25
C ASP A 75 -42.49 18.86 42.26
N ASN A 76 -42.16 19.15 41.00
CA ASN A 76 -43.09 19.39 39.91
C ASN A 76 -42.42 19.08 38.56
N VAL A 77 -43.22 18.70 37.56
CA VAL A 77 -42.81 18.68 36.15
C VAL A 77 -43.74 19.58 35.34
N ASN A 78 -43.18 20.57 34.65
CA ASN A 78 -43.93 21.49 33.81
C ASN A 78 -43.63 21.25 32.33
N ILE A 79 -44.65 21.30 31.48
CA ILE A 79 -44.54 21.22 30.03
C ILE A 79 -45.06 22.54 29.45
N TYR A 80 -44.21 23.24 28.71
CA TYR A 80 -44.55 24.50 28.04
C TYR A 80 -44.74 24.26 26.55
N TYR A 81 -45.89 24.67 26.01
CA TYR A 81 -46.23 24.47 24.60
C TYR A 81 -47.05 25.64 24.05
N LYS A 82 -47.06 25.76 22.73
CA LYS A 82 -47.82 26.81 22.05
C LYS A 82 -49.30 26.44 21.91
N SER A 83 -50.18 27.36 22.29
CA SER A 83 -51.63 27.14 22.43
C SER A 83 -52.34 26.72 21.14
N ASP A 84 -51.85 27.14 19.98
CA ASP A 84 -52.48 26.97 18.66
C ASP A 84 -52.05 25.69 17.93
N ARG A 85 -50.91 25.09 18.31
CA ARG A 85 -50.29 23.98 17.57
C ARG A 85 -49.94 22.77 18.43
N GLY A 86 -50.13 22.84 19.76
CA GLY A 86 -49.76 21.76 20.69
C GLY A 86 -48.26 21.45 20.72
N LYS A 87 -47.44 22.35 20.16
CA LYS A 87 -46.01 22.11 19.99
C LYS A 87 -45.28 22.38 21.29
N ILE A 88 -44.68 21.33 21.85
CA ILE A 88 -43.89 21.42 23.07
C ILE A 88 -42.57 22.14 22.77
N LEU A 89 -42.28 23.13 23.60
CA LEU A 89 -41.06 23.95 23.55
C LEU A 89 -40.09 23.56 24.66
N ILE A 90 -40.60 23.34 25.88
CA ILE A 90 -39.77 23.06 27.06
C ILE A 90 -40.45 22.01 27.94
N ILE A 91 -39.66 21.08 28.47
CA ILE A 91 -40.01 20.25 29.63
C ILE A 91 -39.09 20.63 30.78
N GLU A 92 -39.68 21.10 31.88
CA GLU A 92 -38.97 21.53 33.09
C GLU A 92 -39.21 20.52 34.21
N PHE A 93 -38.12 20.01 34.79
CA PHE A 93 -38.14 19.19 35.98
C PHE A 93 -37.63 20.01 37.17
N ILE A 94 -38.52 20.28 38.13
CA ILE A 94 -38.22 21.12 39.29
C ILE A 94 -37.81 20.25 40.48
N ASN A 95 -36.70 20.62 41.13
CA ASN A 95 -36.25 20.03 42.39
C ASN A 95 -35.75 21.15 43.31
N ASP A 96 -35.94 21.02 44.63
CA ASP A 96 -35.66 22.01 45.69
C ASP A 96 -34.38 22.87 45.54
N SER A 97 -33.38 22.44 44.77
CA SER A 97 -32.09 23.14 44.59
C SER A 97 -31.65 23.34 43.13
N ASN A 98 -32.32 22.73 42.14
CA ASN A 98 -31.94 22.83 40.73
C ASN A 98 -33.09 22.44 39.80
N ASN A 99 -33.37 23.26 38.79
CA ASN A 99 -34.28 22.91 37.70
C ASN A 99 -33.49 22.32 36.53
N THR A 100 -34.04 21.30 35.88
CA THR A 100 -33.49 20.72 34.65
C THR A 100 -34.46 21.01 33.51
N PHE A 101 -33.97 21.60 32.42
CA PHE A 101 -34.79 21.98 31.28
C PHE A 101 -34.41 21.17 30.06
N PHE A 102 -35.40 20.61 29.37
CA PHE A 102 -35.25 20.03 28.05
C PHE A 102 -35.91 20.95 27.05
N VAL A 103 -35.13 21.50 26.11
CA VAL A 103 -35.57 22.52 25.16
C VAL A 103 -35.58 21.95 23.76
N ALA A 104 -36.69 22.09 23.05
CA ALA A 104 -36.79 21.70 21.64
C ALA A 104 -35.94 22.67 20.77
N ARG A 105 -35.20 22.15 19.79
CA ARG A 105 -34.44 23.00 18.84
C ARG A 105 -34.87 22.84 17.39
N ASP A 106 -35.90 22.04 17.11
CA ASP A 106 -36.39 21.81 15.75
C ASP A 106 -37.89 22.02 15.58
N PRO A 107 -38.34 22.32 14.34
CA PRO A 107 -39.74 22.54 14.03
C PRO A 107 -40.69 21.39 14.39
N ASP A 108 -40.18 20.15 14.37
CA ASP A 108 -40.96 18.93 14.54
C ASP A 108 -40.82 18.33 15.96
N SER A 109 -40.15 19.04 16.88
CA SER A 109 -39.89 18.64 18.27
C SER A 109 -39.24 17.25 18.39
N LYS A 110 -38.33 16.91 17.47
CA LYS A 110 -37.57 15.66 17.44
C LYS A 110 -36.21 15.75 18.13
N TYR A 111 -35.65 16.95 18.25
CA TYR A 111 -34.33 17.20 18.81
C TYR A 111 -34.41 18.14 20.01
N TRP A 112 -33.84 17.66 21.11
CA TRP A 112 -33.94 18.26 22.43
C TRP A 112 -32.56 18.39 23.03
N VAL A 113 -32.32 19.47 23.76
CA VAL A 113 -31.07 19.70 24.49
C VAL A 113 -31.38 20.01 25.95
N MET A 114 -30.48 19.60 26.84
CA MET A 114 -30.57 19.95 28.25
C MET A 114 -29.92 21.32 28.45
N GLU A 115 -30.66 22.25 29.03
CA GLU A 115 -30.20 23.62 29.28
C GLU A 115 -30.41 24.00 30.74
N LYS A 116 -29.67 25.02 31.16
CA LYS A 116 -29.89 25.73 32.42
C LYS A 116 -30.22 27.18 32.09
N PHE A 117 -31.32 27.67 32.65
CA PHE A 117 -31.67 29.08 32.60
C PHE A 117 -31.28 29.71 33.94
N GLU A 118 -30.41 30.71 33.91
CA GLU A 118 -30.05 31.50 35.10
C GLU A 118 -30.88 32.79 35.05
N ASP A 119 -31.81 32.95 36.01
CA ASP A 119 -32.60 34.17 36.27
C ASP A 119 -33.42 34.77 35.10
N GLU A 120 -33.59 34.07 33.98
CA GLU A 120 -34.41 34.55 32.86
C GLU A 120 -35.91 34.28 33.09
N SER A 121 -36.74 35.31 32.87
CA SER A 121 -38.20 35.16 32.86
C SER A 121 -38.65 34.34 31.66
N PHE A 122 -39.50 33.32 31.87
CA PHE A 122 -40.09 32.53 30.79
C PHE A 122 -40.93 33.35 29.80
N GLN A 123 -41.34 34.58 30.18
CA GLN A 123 -41.93 35.56 29.26
C GLN A 123 -40.99 35.93 28.11
N GLU A 124 -39.69 35.94 28.35
CA GLU A 124 -38.69 36.22 27.32
C GLU A 124 -38.17 34.95 26.66
N VAL A 125 -38.02 33.87 27.44
CA VAL A 125 -37.40 32.62 26.97
C VAL A 125 -38.28 31.89 25.94
N LEU A 126 -39.59 31.77 26.18
CA LEU A 126 -40.48 31.00 25.30
C LEU A 126 -40.57 31.61 23.88
N PRO A 127 -40.78 32.93 23.69
CA PRO A 127 -40.75 33.53 22.37
C PRO A 127 -39.39 33.42 21.67
N LYS A 128 -38.28 33.57 22.42
CA LYS A 128 -36.92 33.41 21.87
C LYS A 128 -36.71 31.98 21.33
N ILE A 129 -37.09 30.97 22.10
CA ILE A 129 -37.00 29.56 21.69
C ILE A 129 -37.90 29.28 20.49
N GLU A 130 -39.16 29.73 20.53
CA GLU A 130 -40.07 29.52 19.40
C GLU A 130 -39.54 30.16 18.12
N SER A 131 -39.05 31.40 18.21
CA SER A 131 -38.43 32.12 17.09
C SER A 131 -37.21 31.36 16.57
N SER A 132 -36.33 30.89 17.46
CA SER A 132 -35.15 30.09 17.11
C SER A 132 -35.55 28.80 16.37
N ILE A 133 -36.52 28.06 16.89
CA ILE A 133 -37.02 26.84 16.25
C ILE A 133 -37.60 27.15 14.85
N ASN A 134 -38.46 28.16 14.74
CA ASN A 134 -39.10 28.51 13.47
C ASN A 134 -38.11 29.09 12.44
N SER A 135 -36.96 29.57 12.90
CA SER A 135 -35.87 30.10 12.08
C SER A 135 -34.74 29.09 11.83
N THR A 136 -34.95 27.81 12.15
CA THR A 136 -33.98 26.72 11.93
C THR A 136 -34.45 25.73 10.87
N VAL A 137 -33.54 25.33 9.97
CA VAL A 137 -33.72 24.26 8.99
C VAL A 137 -32.97 23.02 9.45
N VAL A 138 -33.66 21.88 9.51
CA VAL A 138 -33.08 20.63 10.01
C VAL A 138 -32.75 19.68 8.87
N TYR A 139 -31.50 19.23 8.82
CA TYR A 139 -31.00 18.25 7.86
C TYR A 139 -30.75 16.92 8.58
N GLU A 140 -31.58 15.91 8.34
CA GLU A 140 -31.32 14.53 8.77
C GLU A 140 -30.61 13.80 7.61
N ILE A 141 -29.28 13.72 7.66
CA ILE A 141 -28.47 13.32 6.50
C ILE A 141 -28.59 11.83 6.15
N GLU A 142 -29.12 10.99 7.03
CA GLU A 142 -29.43 9.59 6.71
C GLU A 142 -30.68 9.41 5.83
N LYS A 143 -31.52 10.45 5.71
CA LYS A 143 -32.82 10.36 5.06
C LYS A 143 -32.71 10.49 3.55
N LYS A 144 -33.45 9.64 2.84
CA LYS A 144 -33.42 9.53 1.37
C LYS A 144 -34.66 10.13 0.70
N THR A 145 -35.62 10.62 1.49
CA THR A 145 -36.92 11.16 1.05
C THR A 145 -37.23 12.44 1.83
N SER A 146 -38.16 13.25 1.33
CA SER A 146 -38.57 14.52 1.98
C SER A 146 -39.49 14.35 3.19
N GLU A 147 -39.93 13.12 3.51
CA GLU A 147 -40.96 12.87 4.54
C GLU A 147 -40.52 13.24 5.96
N TYR A 148 -39.21 13.38 6.20
CA TYR A 148 -38.70 13.69 7.53
C TYR A 148 -38.87 15.16 7.91
N SER A 149 -39.08 16.08 6.96
CA SER A 149 -39.11 17.51 7.23
C SER A 149 -40.07 18.25 6.31
N SER A 150 -40.83 19.19 6.87
CA SER A 150 -41.65 20.12 6.09
C SER A 150 -40.84 21.28 5.49
N THR A 151 -39.58 21.45 5.89
CA THR A 151 -38.71 22.57 5.51
C THR A 151 -37.60 22.16 4.54
N VAL A 152 -37.45 20.87 4.24
CA VAL A 152 -36.42 20.35 3.34
C VAL A 152 -37.03 19.40 2.31
N SER A 153 -36.62 19.56 1.06
CA SER A 153 -36.90 18.62 -0.03
C SER A 153 -35.66 17.79 -0.34
N VAL A 154 -35.85 16.51 -0.64
CA VAL A 154 -34.75 15.60 -1.01
C VAL A 154 -34.93 15.15 -2.46
N LYS A 155 -33.86 15.29 -3.25
CA LYS A 155 -33.78 14.75 -4.62
C LYS A 155 -32.59 13.81 -4.73
N SER A 156 -32.70 12.75 -5.51
CA SER A 156 -31.59 11.83 -5.79
C SER A 156 -31.00 12.05 -7.17
N GLU A 157 -29.68 11.93 -7.27
CA GLU A 157 -28.91 11.97 -8.52
C GLU A 157 -27.93 10.79 -8.53
N GLN A 158 -27.92 10.03 -9.62
CA GLN A 158 -26.97 8.94 -9.80
C GLN A 158 -25.63 9.51 -10.27
N LEU A 159 -24.54 9.18 -9.58
CA LEU A 159 -23.20 9.54 -10.04
C LEU A 159 -22.79 8.69 -11.26
N PRO A 160 -21.87 9.21 -12.11
CA PRO A 160 -21.30 8.43 -13.20
C PRO A 160 -20.80 7.05 -12.73
N GLY A 161 -21.18 5.99 -13.46
CA GLY A 161 -20.83 4.61 -13.13
C GLY A 161 -21.82 3.87 -12.21
N GLU A 162 -22.92 4.50 -11.80
CA GLU A 162 -24.06 3.88 -11.08
C GLU A 162 -23.74 3.21 -9.71
N GLU A 163 -22.54 3.40 -9.16
CA GLU A 163 -22.15 2.80 -7.87
C GLU A 163 -22.64 3.59 -6.66
N PHE A 164 -22.77 4.91 -6.82
CA PHE A 164 -23.08 5.86 -5.75
C PHE A 164 -24.26 6.76 -6.12
N ILE A 165 -25.09 7.05 -5.12
CA ILE A 165 -26.24 7.94 -5.24
C ILE A 165 -25.98 9.15 -4.35
N LYS A 166 -26.14 10.35 -4.94
CA LYS A 166 -26.13 11.61 -4.22
C LYS A 166 -27.57 12.01 -3.89
N TYR A 167 -27.85 12.30 -2.63
CA TYR A 167 -29.11 12.88 -2.17
C TYR A 167 -28.88 14.34 -1.84
N ILE A 168 -29.67 15.21 -2.47
CA ILE A 168 -29.56 16.66 -2.36
C ILE A 168 -30.69 17.13 -1.46
N HIS A 169 -30.34 17.61 -0.27
CA HIS A 169 -31.27 18.15 0.72
C HIS A 169 -31.34 19.67 0.54
N THR A 170 -32.45 20.19 0.03
CA THR A 170 -32.62 21.62 -0.29
C THR A 170 -33.72 22.24 0.57
N PRO A 171 -33.46 23.35 1.27
CA PRO A 171 -34.51 24.13 1.95
C PRO A 171 -35.62 24.53 0.99
N VAL A 172 -36.88 24.34 1.39
CA VAL A 172 -38.04 24.81 0.63
C VAL A 172 -38.48 26.19 1.11
N ASN A 173 -39.33 26.88 0.32
CA ASN A 173 -39.97 28.14 0.72
C ASN A 173 -38.98 29.26 1.11
N ASN A 174 -37.88 29.42 0.35
CA ASN A 174 -36.85 30.46 0.56
C ASN A 174 -36.18 30.43 1.95
N GLN A 175 -36.10 29.25 2.57
CA GLN A 175 -35.50 29.07 3.89
C GLN A 175 -33.97 28.95 3.88
N THR A 176 -33.28 29.21 2.76
CA THR A 176 -31.81 29.12 2.64
C THR A 176 -31.05 30.11 3.52
N ASN A 177 -31.70 31.18 4.00
CA ASN A 177 -31.10 32.19 4.87
C ASN A 177 -31.23 31.87 6.37
N LYS A 178 -31.89 30.77 6.72
CA LYS A 178 -32.12 30.32 8.10
C LYS A 178 -30.90 29.56 8.66
N ALA A 179 -30.79 29.55 9.98
CA ALA A 179 -29.79 28.74 10.68
C ALA A 179 -30.05 27.25 10.42
N SER A 180 -29.02 26.42 10.42
CA SER A 180 -29.14 24.99 10.19
C SER A 180 -28.85 24.15 11.43
N LEU A 181 -29.53 23.02 11.54
CA LEU A 181 -29.22 21.94 12.47
C LEU A 181 -28.99 20.67 11.66
N VAL A 182 -27.77 20.16 11.65
CA VAL A 182 -27.39 18.98 10.88
C VAL A 182 -27.26 17.78 11.82
N LEU A 183 -28.05 16.75 11.54
CA LEU A 183 -28.22 15.56 12.38
C LEU A 183 -27.90 14.29 11.58
N PHE A 184 -27.31 13.31 12.27
CA PHE A 184 -27.16 11.93 11.80
C PHE A 184 -27.69 10.99 12.88
N LYS A 185 -28.69 10.15 12.55
CA LYS A 185 -29.37 9.28 13.53
C LYS A 185 -29.92 10.06 14.73
N GLY A 186 -30.45 11.26 14.48
CA GLY A 186 -31.05 12.13 15.51
C GLY A 186 -30.06 12.84 16.44
N VAL A 187 -28.76 12.75 16.21
CA VAL A 187 -27.73 13.48 16.99
C VAL A 187 -26.91 14.39 16.10
N SER A 188 -26.39 15.50 16.65
CA SER A 188 -25.45 16.35 15.92
C SER A 188 -24.23 15.55 15.47
N LEU A 189 -23.70 15.91 14.30
CA LEU A 189 -22.50 15.29 13.76
C LEU A 189 -21.35 15.45 14.75
N ASN A 190 -20.51 14.42 14.87
CA ASN A 190 -19.31 14.46 15.68
C ASN A 190 -18.05 14.48 14.81
N HIS A 191 -16.97 15.07 15.30
CA HIS A 191 -15.62 14.95 14.75
C HIS A 191 -14.64 14.42 15.78
N LYS A 192 -13.49 13.94 15.33
CA LYS A 192 -12.39 13.53 16.20
C LYS A 192 -11.32 14.62 16.21
N LYS A 193 -11.01 15.15 17.40
CA LYS A 193 -9.95 16.14 17.62
C LYS A 193 -9.11 15.73 18.83
N LEU A 194 -7.80 15.57 18.63
CA LEU A 194 -6.86 15.09 19.67
C LEU A 194 -7.35 13.80 20.34
N ASP A 195 -7.74 12.81 19.52
CA ASP A 195 -8.28 11.51 19.95
C ASP A 195 -9.58 11.51 20.76
N VAL A 196 -10.26 12.66 20.87
CA VAL A 196 -11.56 12.77 21.52
C VAL A 196 -12.64 13.08 20.49
N ILE A 197 -13.72 12.29 20.53
CA ILE A 197 -14.92 12.52 19.72
C ILE A 197 -15.75 13.62 20.37
N LYS A 198 -16.03 14.70 19.64
CA LYS A 198 -16.77 15.87 20.11
C LYS A 198 -17.82 16.30 19.08
N PRO A 199 -18.88 17.02 19.49
CA PRO A 199 -19.84 17.60 18.55
C PRO A 199 -19.15 18.56 17.57
N PHE A 200 -19.52 18.45 16.30
CA PHE A 200 -19.02 19.24 15.18
C PHE A 200 -19.78 20.57 15.08
N ARG A 201 -19.48 21.49 16.02
CA ARG A 201 -20.23 22.75 16.17
C ARG A 201 -20.07 23.68 14.97
N GLU A 202 -18.97 23.60 14.23
CA GLU A 202 -18.70 24.44 13.06
C GLU A 202 -19.68 24.22 11.90
N LEU A 203 -20.38 23.08 11.88
CA LEU A 203 -21.42 22.76 10.89
C LEU A 203 -22.83 23.18 11.32
N GLN A 204 -22.99 23.60 12.57
CA GLN A 204 -24.28 24.02 13.11
C GLN A 204 -24.47 25.51 12.93
N GLU A 205 -25.72 25.94 12.91
CA GLU A 205 -26.16 27.34 12.82
C GLU A 205 -25.70 28.07 11.54
N GLN A 206 -25.20 27.32 10.56
CA GLN A 206 -24.75 27.86 9.27
C GLN A 206 -25.91 28.01 8.29
N LYS A 207 -25.72 28.81 7.24
CA LYS A 207 -26.68 29.01 6.15
C LYS A 207 -26.25 28.20 4.92
N TYR A 208 -27.01 27.17 4.60
CA TYR A 208 -26.72 26.29 3.47
C TYR A 208 -27.72 26.47 2.34
N LEU A 209 -27.21 26.48 1.11
CA LEU A 209 -28.02 26.43 -0.10
C LEU A 209 -28.65 25.03 -0.25
N ASN A 210 -27.86 23.99 -0.01
CA ASN A 210 -28.27 22.60 0.10
C ASN A 210 -27.17 21.79 0.82
N VAL A 211 -27.51 20.56 1.19
CA VAL A 211 -26.58 19.56 1.73
C VAL A 211 -26.61 18.34 0.83
N ASP A 212 -25.47 18.02 0.21
CA ASP A 212 -25.32 16.83 -0.62
C ASP A 212 -24.83 15.68 0.24
N VAL A 213 -25.48 14.52 0.17
CA VAL A 213 -25.15 13.33 0.93
C VAL A 213 -24.93 12.15 -0.03
N TYR A 214 -23.79 11.50 0.10
CA TYR A 214 -23.36 10.44 -0.79
C TYR A 214 -23.54 9.07 -0.14
N PHE A 215 -24.22 8.15 -0.81
CA PHE A 215 -24.40 6.77 -0.38
C PHE A 215 -23.87 5.79 -1.41
N GLY A 216 -23.30 4.69 -0.95
CA GLY A 216 -22.95 3.54 -1.78
C GLY A 216 -23.99 2.43 -1.69
N LYS A 217 -23.86 1.43 -2.56
CA LYS A 217 -24.75 0.27 -2.61
C LYS A 217 -24.49 -0.75 -1.49
N LYS A 218 -23.31 -0.72 -0.87
CA LYS A 218 -22.87 -1.73 0.11
C LYS A 218 -23.02 -1.24 1.55
N SER A 219 -22.87 0.05 1.79
CA SER A 219 -23.05 0.63 3.13
C SER A 219 -24.48 1.10 3.38
N LYS A 220 -24.96 0.86 4.61
CA LYS A 220 -26.21 1.44 5.12
C LYS A 220 -26.04 2.88 5.61
N HIS A 221 -24.81 3.36 5.70
CA HIS A 221 -24.48 4.69 6.22
C HIS A 221 -24.14 5.65 5.09
N PRO A 222 -24.39 6.96 5.28
CA PRO A 222 -23.86 7.96 4.37
C PRO A 222 -22.33 7.88 4.40
N LEU A 223 -21.71 7.97 3.22
CA LEU A 223 -20.27 7.87 3.04
C LEU A 223 -19.59 9.24 3.17
N ALA A 224 -20.22 10.26 2.59
CA ALA A 224 -19.72 11.62 2.63
C ALA A 224 -20.87 12.63 2.61
N THR A 225 -20.59 13.84 3.09
CA THR A 225 -21.45 15.00 2.90
C THR A 225 -20.69 16.20 2.37
N GLN A 226 -21.38 17.05 1.64
CA GLN A 226 -20.90 18.38 1.24
C GLN A 226 -21.95 19.42 1.65
N PHE A 227 -21.50 20.46 2.33
CA PHE A 227 -22.35 21.53 2.83
C PHE A 227 -22.16 22.77 1.96
N ASN A 228 -23.07 22.98 1.01
CA ASN A 228 -22.89 24.03 0.02
C ASN A 228 -23.41 25.36 0.57
N THR A 229 -22.55 26.38 0.50
CA THR A 229 -22.88 27.76 0.86
C THR A 229 -22.80 28.66 -0.38
N THR A 230 -23.03 29.96 -0.23
CA THR A 230 -22.77 30.94 -1.29
C THR A 230 -21.30 31.04 -1.68
N LYS A 231 -20.39 30.64 -0.78
CA LYS A 231 -18.96 30.49 -1.10
C LYS A 231 -18.76 29.11 -1.70
N LYS A 232 -18.18 29.06 -2.91
CA LYS A 232 -17.76 27.79 -3.52
C LYS A 232 -16.62 27.22 -2.70
N ASP A 233 -16.85 26.05 -2.11
CA ASP A 233 -15.87 25.27 -1.37
C ASP A 233 -16.08 23.79 -1.73
N ASN A 234 -15.00 23.13 -2.16
CA ASN A 234 -14.98 21.70 -2.49
C ASN A 234 -14.62 20.84 -1.26
N THR A 235 -14.92 21.36 -0.06
CA THR A 235 -14.77 20.62 1.18
C THR A 235 -15.84 19.54 1.30
N PHE A 236 -15.39 18.29 1.45
CA PHE A 236 -16.22 17.15 1.82
C PHE A 236 -15.98 16.77 3.28
N TYR A 237 -16.96 16.09 3.87
CA TYR A 237 -16.87 15.50 5.19
C TYR A 237 -17.10 14.00 5.03
N LEU A 238 -16.07 13.20 5.29
CA LEU A 238 -16.09 11.76 5.09
C LEU A 238 -16.46 11.07 6.40
N LEU A 239 -17.38 10.11 6.35
CA LEU A 239 -17.70 9.29 7.51
C LEU A 239 -16.53 8.35 7.82
N LYS A 240 -16.16 8.29 9.09
CA LYS A 240 -15.16 7.38 9.65
C LYS A 240 -15.78 6.53 10.73
N ARG A 241 -15.23 5.33 10.88
CA ARG A 241 -15.59 4.40 11.95
C ARG A 241 -14.32 3.97 12.67
N GLU A 242 -14.31 4.14 13.97
CA GLU A 242 -13.36 3.54 14.88
C GLU A 242 -14.13 2.73 15.92
N ASP A 243 -13.97 1.41 15.85
CA ASP A 243 -14.74 0.46 16.64
C ASP A 243 -16.24 0.64 16.38
N ASN A 244 -17.00 0.97 17.42
CA ASN A 244 -18.44 1.24 17.31
C ASN A 244 -18.77 2.74 17.16
N ASN A 245 -17.75 3.61 17.13
CA ASN A 245 -17.94 5.06 17.07
C ASN A 245 -17.86 5.58 15.65
N LEU A 246 -18.84 6.39 15.28
CA LEU A 246 -18.91 7.07 13.98
C LEU A 246 -18.62 8.57 14.15
N PHE A 247 -17.76 9.11 13.30
CA PHE A 247 -17.42 10.52 13.29
C PHE A 247 -17.09 10.98 11.87
N TRP A 248 -17.05 12.30 11.68
CA TRP A 248 -16.85 12.93 10.38
C TRP A 248 -15.50 13.61 10.34
N GLU A 249 -14.78 13.42 9.24
CA GLU A 249 -13.47 14.01 9.00
C GLU A 249 -13.53 14.93 7.78
N LYS A 250 -13.04 16.16 7.93
CA LYS A 250 -12.96 17.13 6.84
C LYS A 250 -11.90 16.67 5.83
N ALA A 251 -12.26 16.63 4.55
CA ALA A 251 -11.37 16.26 3.45
C ALA A 251 -11.51 17.25 2.28
N GLN A 252 -10.37 17.70 1.75
CA GLN A 252 -10.34 18.40 0.47
C GLN A 252 -10.30 17.37 -0.66
N ILE A 253 -11.20 17.52 -1.62
CA ILE A 253 -11.21 16.71 -2.84
C ILE A 253 -10.99 17.66 -4.01
N ASP A 254 -9.75 17.72 -4.47
CA ASP A 254 -9.36 18.53 -5.62
C ASP A 254 -10.05 18.04 -6.90
N ASN A 255 -10.24 18.95 -7.84
CA ASN A 255 -10.56 18.67 -9.24
C ASN A 255 -11.74 17.70 -9.47
N ILE A 256 -12.95 18.22 -9.35
CA ILE A 256 -14.18 17.54 -9.76
C ILE A 256 -14.22 17.52 -11.29
N ASP A 257 -13.56 16.53 -11.90
CA ASP A 257 -13.69 16.27 -13.34
C ASP A 257 -15.15 15.92 -13.68
N SER A 258 -15.50 15.95 -14.97
CA SER A 258 -16.87 15.63 -15.42
C SER A 258 -17.31 14.20 -15.06
N GLN A 259 -16.39 13.34 -14.62
CA GLN A 259 -16.62 11.94 -14.24
C GLN A 259 -16.60 11.71 -12.71
N ASN A 260 -16.36 12.77 -11.92
CA ASN A 260 -16.16 12.71 -10.48
C ASN A 260 -15.11 11.68 -10.03
N THR A 261 -14.04 11.46 -10.79
CA THR A 261 -13.12 10.33 -10.59
C THR A 261 -12.51 10.30 -9.18
N GLN A 262 -12.00 11.44 -8.69
CA GLN A 262 -11.37 11.53 -7.37
C GLN A 262 -12.38 11.33 -6.22
N LEU A 263 -13.56 11.93 -6.34
CA LEU A 263 -14.65 11.75 -5.38
C LEU A 263 -15.08 10.28 -5.31
N ARG A 264 -15.31 9.63 -6.45
CA ARG A 264 -15.69 8.21 -6.50
C ARG A 264 -14.63 7.31 -5.88
N SER A 265 -13.34 7.58 -6.14
CA SER A 265 -12.24 6.85 -5.51
C SER A 265 -12.26 6.98 -3.98
N ARG A 266 -12.52 8.19 -3.46
CA ARG A 266 -12.68 8.43 -2.01
C ARG A 266 -13.92 7.76 -1.44
N LEU A 267 -15.06 7.80 -2.12
CA LEU A 267 -16.29 7.15 -1.67
C LEU A 267 -16.12 5.63 -1.57
N ARG A 268 -15.45 4.98 -2.54
CA ARG A 268 -15.13 3.54 -2.46
C ARG A 268 -14.22 3.21 -1.28
N GLN A 269 -13.22 4.07 -1.01
CA GLN A 269 -12.36 3.92 0.16
C GLN A 269 -13.16 4.00 1.46
N VAL A 270 -14.03 5.00 1.59
CA VAL A 270 -14.85 5.17 2.78
C VAL A 270 -15.81 3.99 2.95
N GLU A 271 -16.51 3.59 1.88
CA GLU A 271 -17.40 2.42 1.92
C GLU A 271 -16.65 1.17 2.40
N PHE A 272 -15.42 0.94 1.92
CA PHE A 272 -14.60 -0.18 2.36
C PHE A 272 -14.10 -0.07 3.81
N ASP A 273 -13.72 1.14 4.25
CA ASP A 273 -13.20 1.38 5.61
C ASP A 273 -14.29 1.32 6.69
N LEU A 274 -15.55 1.56 6.30
CA LEU A 274 -16.71 1.44 7.17
C LEU A 274 -17.15 -0.01 7.42
N GLU A 275 -16.70 -0.98 6.62
CA GLU A 275 -17.02 -2.40 6.80
C GLU A 275 -15.98 -3.10 7.68
N ASP A 276 -16.40 -4.16 8.37
CA ASP A 276 -15.46 -5.01 9.11
C ASP A 276 -14.56 -5.74 8.13
N SER A 277 -13.27 -5.80 8.45
CA SER A 277 -12.24 -6.33 7.56
C SER A 277 -11.72 -7.68 8.06
N LEU A 278 -11.61 -8.64 7.16
CA LEU A 278 -10.85 -9.87 7.34
C LEU A 278 -9.41 -9.65 6.87
N ILE A 279 -8.46 -9.94 7.74
CA ILE A 279 -7.04 -9.74 7.49
C ILE A 279 -6.41 -11.05 7.03
N ILE A 280 -5.79 -11.02 5.85
CA ILE A 280 -5.14 -12.17 5.24
C ILE A 280 -3.62 -11.92 5.17
N LEU A 281 -2.85 -12.72 5.89
CA LEU A 281 -1.39 -12.66 5.90
C LEU A 281 -0.84 -13.52 4.75
N ILE A 282 -0.66 -12.92 3.57
CA ILE A 282 -0.25 -13.66 2.36
C ILE A 282 1.24 -13.99 2.33
N GLY A 283 2.05 -13.37 3.18
CA GLY A 283 3.46 -13.73 3.35
C GLY A 283 3.68 -15.05 4.11
N LEU A 284 2.64 -15.58 4.76
CA LEU A 284 2.71 -16.85 5.49
C LEU A 284 2.43 -18.02 4.54
N CYS A 285 3.44 -18.86 4.33
CA CYS A 285 3.35 -20.03 3.45
C CYS A 285 3.75 -21.34 4.15
N LYS A 286 4.61 -21.29 5.16
CA LYS A 286 5.09 -22.49 5.90
C LYS A 286 4.35 -22.72 7.21
N GLU A 287 3.63 -21.72 7.73
CA GLU A 287 2.80 -21.88 8.92
C GLU A 287 1.52 -22.64 8.57
N VAL A 288 1.13 -23.61 9.40
CA VAL A 288 -0.08 -24.42 9.15
C VAL A 288 -1.35 -23.59 9.39
N ASN A 289 -1.30 -22.61 10.29
CA ASN A 289 -2.40 -21.69 10.56
C ASN A 289 -1.92 -20.41 11.23
N TYR A 290 -2.71 -19.34 11.12
CA TYR A 290 -2.54 -18.10 11.87
C TYR A 290 -3.87 -17.58 12.39
N GLY A 291 -3.84 -16.87 13.52
CA GLY A 291 -5.03 -16.38 14.21
C GLY A 291 -4.91 -14.92 14.63
N GLN A 292 -5.70 -14.56 15.64
CA GLN A 292 -5.83 -13.17 16.07
C GLN A 292 -4.51 -12.55 16.56
N SER A 293 -3.62 -13.34 17.19
CA SER A 293 -2.32 -12.83 17.66
C SER A 293 -1.47 -12.32 16.49
N GLN A 294 -1.25 -13.16 15.47
CA GLN A 294 -0.45 -12.77 14.29
C GLN A 294 -1.09 -11.61 13.53
N ILE A 295 -2.43 -11.58 13.46
CA ILE A 295 -3.17 -10.47 12.84
C ILE A 295 -2.95 -9.17 13.61
N ASN A 296 -3.06 -9.20 14.93
CA ASN A 296 -2.82 -8.03 15.78
C ASN A 296 -1.37 -7.54 15.65
N ASP A 297 -0.40 -8.45 15.63
CA ASP A 297 1.01 -8.10 15.43
C ASP A 297 1.23 -7.41 14.07
N ALA A 298 0.59 -7.92 13.01
CA ALA A 298 0.68 -7.32 11.68
C ALA A 298 0.04 -5.92 11.60
N ILE A 299 -1.07 -5.69 12.31
CA ILE A 299 -1.73 -4.38 12.36
C ILE A 299 -0.94 -3.40 13.22
N ASN A 300 -0.46 -3.84 14.38
CA ASN A 300 0.33 -3.02 15.30
C ASN A 300 1.69 -2.63 14.68
N GLY A 301 2.22 -3.47 13.80
CA GLY A 301 3.44 -3.21 13.03
C GLY A 301 3.27 -2.26 11.84
N LEU A 302 2.09 -1.68 11.61
CA LEU A 302 1.88 -0.70 10.53
C LEU A 302 2.59 0.63 10.81
N ASP A 303 3.33 1.10 9.80
CA ASP A 303 4.06 2.38 9.76
C ASP A 303 3.16 3.61 10.02
N THR A 304 1.89 3.52 9.60
CA THR A 304 0.87 4.51 9.92
C THR A 304 -0.13 3.89 10.89
N LYS A 305 -0.38 4.56 12.01
CA LYS A 305 -1.44 4.23 12.97
C LYS A 305 -2.81 4.48 12.33
N ARG A 306 -3.16 3.68 11.33
CA ARG A 306 -4.48 3.65 10.72
C ARG A 306 -5.32 2.67 11.51
N HIS A 307 -6.47 3.11 12.01
CA HIS A 307 -7.44 2.20 12.61
C HIS A 307 -8.03 1.30 11.52
N ILE A 308 -7.98 -0.01 11.74
CA ILE A 308 -8.63 -1.00 10.88
C ILE A 308 -9.70 -1.69 11.70
N ASN A 309 -10.95 -1.53 11.28
CA ASN A 309 -12.06 -2.26 11.88
C ASN A 309 -11.93 -3.73 11.51
N THR A 310 -11.42 -4.55 12.42
CA THR A 310 -11.17 -5.96 12.18
C THR A 310 -12.33 -6.81 12.64
N TYR A 311 -12.70 -7.80 11.82
CA TYR A 311 -13.54 -8.89 12.28
C TYR A 311 -12.69 -9.81 13.15
N THR A 312 -13.02 -9.88 14.45
CA THR A 312 -12.35 -10.80 15.38
C THR A 312 -12.88 -12.20 15.15
N THR A 313 -12.01 -13.11 14.70
CA THR A 313 -12.36 -14.52 14.53
C THR A 313 -11.80 -15.35 15.69
N ASN A 314 -12.65 -16.17 16.31
CA ASN A 314 -12.20 -17.18 17.28
C ASN A 314 -11.54 -18.40 16.61
N LYS A 315 -11.43 -18.39 15.28
CA LYS A 315 -10.90 -19.49 14.47
C LYS A 315 -9.72 -19.02 13.63
N ASN A 316 -8.66 -19.81 13.66
CA ASN A 316 -7.47 -19.57 12.83
C ASN A 316 -7.76 -19.85 11.36
N ILE A 317 -7.13 -19.07 10.49
CA ILE A 317 -7.06 -19.35 9.06
C ILE A 317 -6.03 -20.46 8.85
N VAL A 318 -6.44 -21.53 8.17
CA VAL A 318 -5.57 -22.68 7.88
C VAL A 318 -4.95 -22.49 6.50
N ILE A 319 -3.65 -22.72 6.40
CA ILE A 319 -2.89 -22.67 5.15
C ILE A 319 -2.59 -24.11 4.73
N ASN A 320 -3.00 -24.47 3.52
CA ASN A 320 -2.73 -25.78 2.94
C ASN A 320 -1.81 -25.64 1.73
N ASN A 321 -0.79 -26.50 1.64
CA ASN A 321 -0.04 -26.66 0.39
C ASN A 321 -0.94 -27.35 -0.64
N ALA A 322 -1.28 -26.63 -1.70
CA ALA A 322 -2.14 -27.09 -2.79
C ALA A 322 -1.35 -27.37 -4.08
N SER A 323 -0.02 -27.44 -4.01
CA SER A 323 0.85 -27.61 -5.19
C SER A 323 0.61 -28.92 -5.92
N THR A 324 0.30 -30.01 -5.21
CA THR A 324 0.04 -31.33 -5.81
C THR A 324 -1.40 -31.53 -6.27
N SER A 325 -2.29 -30.58 -5.97
CA SER A 325 -3.70 -30.57 -6.38
C SER A 325 -3.96 -29.39 -7.30
N ASP A 326 -4.34 -28.25 -6.75
CA ASP A 326 -4.72 -27.03 -7.47
C ASP A 326 -3.55 -26.40 -8.25
N GLY A 327 -2.30 -26.66 -7.85
CA GLY A 327 -1.09 -26.11 -8.48
C GLY A 327 -0.34 -27.08 -9.40
N LYS A 328 -0.87 -28.29 -9.62
CA LYS A 328 -0.10 -29.44 -10.14
C LYS A 328 0.60 -29.18 -11.47
N CYS A 329 -0.02 -28.42 -12.38
CA CYS A 329 0.60 -28.15 -13.69
C CYS A 329 1.83 -27.25 -13.65
N LEU A 330 2.12 -26.58 -12.53
CA LEU A 330 3.30 -25.72 -12.37
C LEU A 330 4.43 -26.35 -11.53
N GLU A 331 4.18 -27.49 -10.90
CA GLU A 331 5.14 -28.18 -10.03
C GLU A 331 6.46 -28.47 -10.77
N LYS A 332 6.38 -28.91 -12.03
CA LYS A 332 7.56 -29.18 -12.88
C LYS A 332 8.45 -27.97 -13.16
N TYR A 333 7.94 -26.76 -12.97
CA TYR A 333 8.67 -25.49 -13.13
C TYR A 333 9.17 -24.92 -11.79
N GLY A 334 8.88 -25.59 -10.66
CA GLY A 334 9.33 -25.20 -9.32
C GLY A 334 8.42 -24.20 -8.59
N PHE A 335 7.23 -23.90 -9.12
CA PHE A 335 6.26 -23.05 -8.41
C PHE A 335 5.45 -23.85 -7.40
N VAL A 336 5.11 -23.20 -6.30
CA VAL A 336 4.39 -23.76 -5.16
C VAL A 336 3.13 -22.93 -4.92
N LEU A 337 2.01 -23.58 -4.63
CA LEU A 337 0.72 -22.95 -4.36
C LEU A 337 0.29 -23.21 -2.93
N TYR A 338 -0.07 -22.15 -2.20
CA TYR A 338 -0.70 -22.22 -0.89
C TYR A 338 -2.12 -21.68 -0.92
N LYS A 339 -3.01 -22.35 -0.19
CA LYS A 339 -4.43 -22.03 -0.09
C LYS A 339 -4.77 -21.65 1.35
N HIS A 340 -5.15 -20.39 1.55
CA HIS A 340 -5.69 -19.91 2.81
C HIS A 340 -7.19 -20.18 2.86
N ASN A 341 -7.62 -21.04 3.78
CA ASN A 341 -9.00 -21.50 3.89
C ASN A 341 -9.82 -20.58 4.80
N LEU A 342 -10.82 -19.91 4.23
CA LEU A 342 -11.74 -18.99 4.89
C LEU A 342 -13.08 -19.64 5.28
N THR A 343 -13.30 -20.92 4.95
CA THR A 343 -14.57 -21.64 5.16
C THR A 343 -15.05 -21.59 6.61
N ARG A 344 -14.09 -21.64 7.55
CA ARG A 344 -14.39 -21.64 8.99
C ARG A 344 -14.97 -20.31 9.48
N LEU A 345 -14.84 -19.25 8.68
CA LEU A 345 -15.30 -17.89 8.95
C LEU A 345 -16.72 -17.62 8.44
N LYS A 346 -17.42 -18.64 7.92
CA LYS A 346 -18.85 -18.57 7.57
C LYS A 346 -19.69 -18.42 8.85
N ASP A 347 -19.74 -17.22 9.40
CA ASP A 347 -20.76 -16.84 10.37
C ASP A 347 -22.02 -16.39 9.60
N LYS A 348 -23.19 -16.92 9.97
CA LYS A 348 -24.44 -16.73 9.21
C LYS A 348 -25.02 -15.32 9.35
N THR A 349 -24.45 -14.50 10.23
CA THR A 349 -25.02 -13.22 10.68
C THR A 349 -24.52 -12.01 9.89
N TYR A 350 -23.36 -12.10 9.24
CA TYR A 350 -22.75 -10.99 8.50
C TYR A 350 -22.41 -11.41 7.08
N THR A 351 -22.94 -10.67 6.11
CA THR A 351 -22.88 -11.04 4.69
C THR A 351 -21.75 -10.36 3.93
N GLN A 352 -21.03 -9.40 4.53
CA GLN A 352 -20.04 -8.60 3.82
C GLN A 352 -18.88 -8.17 4.70
N TYR A 353 -17.69 -8.71 4.41
CA TYR A 353 -16.42 -8.29 5.03
C TYR A 353 -15.50 -7.71 3.96
N GLY A 354 -14.78 -6.63 4.28
CA GLY A 354 -13.66 -6.18 3.45
C GLY A 354 -12.50 -7.16 3.56
N LEU A 355 -11.80 -7.47 2.45
CA LEU A 355 -10.59 -8.28 2.48
C LEU A 355 -9.36 -7.38 2.40
N ARG A 356 -8.50 -7.46 3.41
CA ARG A 356 -7.22 -6.74 3.44
C ARG A 356 -6.08 -7.74 3.46
N PHE A 357 -5.09 -7.49 2.62
CA PHE A 357 -3.97 -8.41 2.42
C PHE A 357 -2.70 -7.77 2.96
N PHE A 358 -1.97 -8.53 3.76
CA PHE A 358 -0.75 -8.10 4.43
C PHE A 358 0.41 -8.99 4.05
N ILE A 359 1.56 -8.38 3.85
CA ILE A 359 2.80 -9.05 3.47
C ILE A 359 3.94 -8.51 4.34
N TYR A 360 5.02 -9.29 4.50
CA TYR A 360 6.21 -8.77 5.14
C TYR A 360 6.77 -7.57 4.38
N SER A 361 7.17 -6.56 5.14
CA SER A 361 7.80 -5.36 4.59
C SER A 361 9.16 -5.68 3.97
N THR A 362 9.50 -4.90 2.95
CA THR A 362 10.83 -4.86 2.35
C THR A 362 11.73 -3.81 3.00
N SER A 363 11.15 -2.91 3.81
CA SER A 363 11.87 -1.89 4.58
C SER A 363 12.31 -2.45 5.94
N SER A 364 13.55 -2.18 6.35
CA SER A 364 14.07 -2.52 7.67
C SER A 364 13.25 -1.87 8.79
N GLY A 365 12.93 -2.62 9.85
CA GLY A 365 12.26 -2.10 11.05
C GLY A 365 10.73 -2.09 11.01
N ILE A 366 10.12 -2.35 9.85
CA ILE A 366 8.68 -2.55 9.70
C ILE A 366 8.47 -4.03 9.43
N GLN A 367 7.56 -4.69 10.16
CA GLN A 367 7.36 -6.12 9.98
C GLN A 367 6.40 -6.40 8.83
N TYR A 368 5.25 -5.73 8.79
CA TYR A 368 4.20 -5.96 7.80
C TYR A 368 3.73 -4.66 7.14
N ARG A 369 3.21 -4.78 5.92
CA ARG A 369 2.48 -3.71 5.22
C ARG A 369 1.19 -4.25 4.60
N GLU A 370 0.15 -3.41 4.60
CA GLU A 370 -1.07 -3.64 3.82
C GLU A 370 -0.80 -3.35 2.33
N ILE A 371 -1.04 -4.32 1.45
CA ILE A 371 -0.90 -4.11 0.01
C ILE A 371 -2.13 -3.41 -0.55
N ARG A 372 -1.90 -2.40 -1.41
CA ARG A 372 -2.97 -1.74 -2.17
C ARG A 372 -3.15 -2.46 -3.49
N LEU A 373 -4.33 -3.05 -3.68
CA LEU A 373 -4.71 -3.67 -4.93
C LEU A 373 -5.20 -2.59 -5.90
N LYS A 374 -4.69 -2.61 -7.13
CA LYS A 374 -5.08 -1.71 -8.21
C LYS A 374 -5.64 -2.49 -9.39
N ASP A 375 -6.52 -1.86 -10.16
CA ASP A 375 -6.96 -2.43 -11.43
C ASP A 375 -5.84 -2.40 -12.48
N SER A 376 -6.04 -3.07 -13.62
CA SER A 376 -5.00 -3.23 -14.66
C SER A 376 -4.54 -1.92 -15.30
N ASN A 377 -5.34 -0.85 -15.19
CA ASN A 377 -4.98 0.50 -15.64
C ASN A 377 -4.23 1.35 -14.59
N GLU A 378 -4.02 0.81 -13.39
CA GLU A 378 -3.35 1.44 -12.23
C GLU A 378 -3.99 2.74 -11.68
N LYS A 379 -5.13 3.16 -12.22
CA LYS A 379 -5.78 4.42 -11.85
C LYS A 379 -6.58 4.29 -10.56
N GLU A 380 -7.21 3.14 -10.35
CA GLU A 380 -8.18 2.95 -9.26
C GLU A 380 -7.77 1.82 -8.31
N ASN A 381 -8.00 2.04 -7.02
CA ASN A 381 -7.89 0.98 -6.02
C ASN A 381 -9.04 -0.01 -6.20
N ASN A 382 -8.72 -1.29 -6.10
CA ASN A 382 -9.68 -2.38 -6.16
C ASN A 382 -9.91 -2.94 -4.76
N TYR A 383 -11.10 -2.70 -4.22
CA TYR A 383 -11.48 -3.19 -2.89
C TYR A 383 -12.19 -4.53 -3.01
N LEU A 384 -11.60 -5.57 -2.43
CA LEU A 384 -12.15 -6.92 -2.43
C LEU A 384 -13.02 -7.15 -1.21
N TYR A 385 -14.13 -7.86 -1.40
CA TYR A 385 -15.04 -8.23 -0.33
C TYR A 385 -15.16 -9.74 -0.26
N TYR A 386 -15.38 -10.27 0.94
CA TYR A 386 -15.68 -11.67 1.16
C TYR A 386 -16.95 -12.05 0.39
N VAL A 387 -16.92 -13.19 -0.28
CA VAL A 387 -18.00 -13.74 -1.10
C VAL A 387 -18.16 -15.18 -0.65
N SER A 388 -19.38 -15.54 -0.24
CA SER A 388 -19.64 -16.83 0.40
C SER A 388 -19.32 -18.06 -0.48
N GLU A 389 -19.41 -17.89 -1.81
CA GLU A 389 -19.06 -18.90 -2.80
C GLU A 389 -17.55 -19.03 -3.05
N SER A 390 -16.73 -18.11 -2.54
CA SER A 390 -15.27 -18.08 -2.71
C SER A 390 -14.57 -18.06 -1.34
N ASP A 391 -14.49 -19.21 -0.69
CA ASP A 391 -13.93 -19.36 0.66
C ASP A 391 -12.42 -19.63 0.70
N SER A 392 -11.71 -19.29 -0.36
CA SER A 392 -10.28 -19.59 -0.50
C SER A 392 -9.52 -18.44 -1.13
N VAL A 393 -8.36 -18.11 -0.54
CA VAL A 393 -7.35 -17.23 -1.13
C VAL A 393 -6.16 -18.08 -1.54
N TYR A 394 -5.72 -17.93 -2.79
CA TYR A 394 -4.62 -18.68 -3.38
C TYR A 394 -3.39 -17.77 -3.52
N VAL A 395 -2.23 -18.25 -3.09
CA VAL A 395 -0.98 -17.50 -3.16
C VAL A 395 0.12 -18.38 -3.75
N TYR A 396 0.72 -17.91 -4.84
CA TYR A 396 1.81 -18.59 -5.53
C TYR A 396 3.17 -18.11 -5.03
N PHE A 397 4.11 -19.04 -4.94
CA PHE A 397 5.52 -18.83 -4.54
C PHE A 397 6.43 -19.60 -5.50
N TYR A 398 7.74 -19.38 -5.39
CA TYR A 398 8.74 -20.19 -6.10
C TYR A 398 9.62 -20.94 -5.09
N GLY A 399 9.61 -22.27 -5.14
CA GLY A 399 10.45 -23.14 -4.32
C GLY A 399 10.55 -22.71 -2.84
N SER A 400 11.75 -22.26 -2.46
CA SER A 400 12.09 -21.79 -1.11
C SER A 400 12.02 -20.27 -0.94
N ASP A 401 11.79 -19.52 -2.03
CA ASP A 401 11.68 -18.05 -2.02
C ASP A 401 10.45 -17.65 -1.19
N PRO A 402 10.63 -16.90 -0.08
CA PRO A 402 9.54 -16.59 0.84
C PRO A 402 8.58 -15.52 0.29
N ARG A 403 8.87 -14.94 -0.88
CA ARG A 403 8.09 -13.85 -1.47
C ARG A 403 6.89 -14.36 -2.26
N PRO A 404 5.65 -13.98 -1.88
CA PRO A 404 4.47 -14.13 -2.73
C PRO A 404 4.66 -13.55 -4.15
N LEU A 405 4.36 -14.35 -5.16
CA LEU A 405 4.46 -13.95 -6.56
C LEU A 405 3.12 -13.51 -7.14
N LEU A 406 2.04 -14.18 -6.72
CA LEU A 406 0.68 -13.92 -7.20
C LEU A 406 -0.32 -14.21 -6.10
N LEU A 407 -1.30 -13.33 -5.97
CA LEU A 407 -2.46 -13.46 -5.10
C LEU A 407 -3.70 -13.65 -5.98
N CYS A 408 -4.51 -14.68 -5.73
CA CYS A 408 -5.81 -14.84 -6.38
C CYS A 408 -6.94 -15.06 -5.38
N TYR A 409 -8.02 -14.32 -5.59
CA TYR A 409 -9.25 -14.46 -4.84
C TYR A 409 -10.44 -14.20 -5.74
N ASN A 410 -11.46 -15.08 -5.71
CA ASN A 410 -12.67 -14.97 -6.50
C ASN A 410 -12.41 -14.60 -7.97
N LYS A 411 -11.55 -15.39 -8.65
CA LYS A 411 -11.18 -15.22 -10.07
C LYS A 411 -10.48 -13.90 -10.40
N LYS A 412 -9.99 -13.17 -9.39
CA LYS A 412 -9.20 -11.95 -9.56
C LYS A 412 -7.78 -12.19 -9.07
N SER A 413 -6.84 -12.08 -10.00
CA SER A 413 -5.41 -12.29 -9.74
C SER A 413 -4.66 -10.97 -9.71
N TYR A 414 -3.72 -10.85 -8.78
CA TYR A 414 -2.90 -9.67 -8.55
C TYR A 414 -1.44 -10.07 -8.42
N ILE A 415 -0.55 -9.27 -9.01
CA ILE A 415 0.90 -9.41 -8.91
C ILE A 415 1.53 -8.11 -8.41
N PRO A 416 2.70 -8.14 -7.78
CA PRO A 416 3.43 -6.93 -7.44
C PRO A 416 3.71 -6.10 -8.71
N LYS A 417 3.54 -4.78 -8.60
CA LYS A 417 3.77 -3.86 -9.73
C LYS A 417 5.24 -3.87 -10.18
N SER A 418 6.14 -3.85 -9.20
CA SER A 418 7.58 -3.79 -9.39
C SER A 418 8.28 -4.30 -8.14
N LYS A 419 9.59 -4.47 -8.22
CA LYS A 419 10.46 -4.77 -7.07
C LYS A 419 10.39 -3.69 -5.97
N TYR A 420 10.28 -2.41 -6.35
CA TYR A 420 10.29 -1.26 -5.44
C TYR A 420 8.92 -0.97 -4.80
N ASP A 421 7.85 -1.38 -5.48
CA ASP A 421 6.47 -1.28 -4.99
C ASP A 421 5.95 -2.59 -4.39
N TYR A 422 6.82 -3.58 -4.22
CA TYR A 422 6.46 -4.97 -3.92
C TYR A 422 5.57 -5.10 -2.67
N ASP A 423 5.86 -4.38 -1.59
CA ASP A 423 5.08 -4.39 -0.34
C ASP A 423 4.05 -3.24 -0.27
N LYS A 424 3.76 -2.58 -1.40
CA LYS A 424 2.90 -1.38 -1.46
C LYS A 424 1.76 -1.51 -2.47
N ILE A 425 2.04 -1.93 -3.70
CA ILE A 425 1.11 -1.85 -4.83
C ILE A 425 1.14 -3.16 -5.64
N TRP A 426 -0.03 -3.78 -5.75
CA TRP A 426 -0.25 -4.97 -6.54
C TRP A 426 -1.30 -4.69 -7.61
N ILE A 427 -1.02 -5.06 -8.86
CA ILE A 427 -1.86 -4.75 -10.03
C ILE A 427 -2.64 -5.99 -10.48
N ARG A 428 -3.88 -5.77 -10.93
CA ARG A 428 -4.73 -6.84 -11.45
C ARG A 428 -4.19 -7.36 -12.79
N VAL A 429 -4.13 -8.67 -12.92
CA VAL A 429 -3.84 -9.38 -14.17
C VAL A 429 -5.15 -9.54 -14.96
N SER A 430 -5.24 -8.95 -16.15
CA SER A 430 -6.49 -8.91 -16.95
C SER A 430 -6.71 -10.16 -17.81
N ASN A 431 -5.63 -10.82 -18.22
CA ASN A 431 -5.63 -11.99 -19.10
C ASN A 431 -5.74 -13.34 -18.35
N PHE A 432 -5.92 -13.32 -17.03
CA PHE A 432 -5.97 -14.53 -16.20
C PHE A 432 -7.05 -14.39 -15.12
N ASN A 433 -8.13 -15.19 -15.25
CA ASN A 433 -9.32 -15.13 -14.38
C ASN A 433 -9.54 -16.45 -13.61
N GLU A 434 -8.50 -17.23 -13.40
CA GLU A 434 -8.56 -18.46 -12.61
C GLU A 434 -7.63 -18.34 -11.41
N CYS A 435 -7.87 -19.10 -10.34
CA CYS A 435 -6.94 -19.14 -9.20
C CYS A 435 -6.15 -20.45 -9.14
N VAL A 436 -6.65 -21.45 -9.85
CA VAL A 436 -6.16 -22.82 -9.87
C VAL A 436 -5.49 -23.04 -11.22
N CYS A 437 -4.38 -23.76 -11.23
CA CYS A 437 -3.71 -24.10 -12.47
C CYS A 437 -4.53 -25.19 -13.19
N ASN A 438 -4.94 -24.94 -14.43
CA ASN A 438 -5.47 -25.95 -15.33
C ASN A 438 -4.66 -26.01 -16.63
N LEU A 439 -4.86 -27.08 -17.42
CA LEU A 439 -4.10 -27.30 -18.66
C LEU A 439 -4.34 -26.22 -19.72
N THR A 440 -5.47 -25.51 -19.67
CA THR A 440 -5.82 -24.47 -20.65
C THR A 440 -5.24 -23.10 -20.32
N THR A 441 -4.92 -22.82 -19.06
CA THR A 441 -4.42 -21.51 -18.60
C THR A 441 -2.98 -21.55 -18.10
N VAL A 442 -2.34 -22.72 -18.11
CA VAL A 442 -0.98 -22.92 -17.60
C VAL A 442 0.04 -21.99 -18.24
N GLU A 443 0.00 -21.80 -19.56
CA GLU A 443 0.96 -20.95 -20.27
C GLU A 443 0.86 -19.48 -19.81
N THR A 444 -0.36 -18.94 -19.75
CA THR A 444 -0.59 -17.56 -19.31
C THR A 444 -0.21 -17.35 -17.84
N LEU A 445 -0.58 -18.28 -16.97
CA LEU A 445 -0.21 -18.20 -15.55
C LEU A 445 1.31 -18.30 -15.37
N LEU A 446 1.95 -19.21 -16.11
CA LEU A 446 3.39 -19.41 -16.09
C LEU A 446 4.12 -18.13 -16.56
N GLU A 447 3.71 -17.52 -17.67
CA GLU A 447 4.27 -16.24 -18.14
C GLU A 447 4.17 -15.13 -17.08
N VAL A 448 3.03 -15.03 -16.40
CA VAL A 448 2.81 -14.05 -15.33
C VAL A 448 3.76 -14.29 -14.16
N LEU A 449 3.91 -15.54 -13.70
CA LEU A 449 4.80 -15.89 -12.59
C LEU A 449 6.27 -15.68 -12.96
N ILE A 450 6.69 -16.07 -14.17
CA ILE A 450 8.05 -15.85 -14.68
C ILE A 450 8.37 -14.36 -14.71
N LYS A 451 7.44 -13.52 -15.17
CA LYS A 451 7.61 -12.06 -15.19
C LYS A 451 7.91 -11.50 -13.79
N VAL A 452 7.17 -11.97 -12.78
CA VAL A 452 7.38 -11.53 -11.39
C VAL A 452 8.73 -11.99 -10.85
N VAL A 453 9.10 -13.26 -11.06
CA VAL A 453 10.42 -13.77 -10.69
C VAL A 453 11.55 -13.00 -11.39
N GLY A 454 11.33 -12.64 -12.67
CA GLY A 454 12.27 -11.89 -13.50
C GLY A 454 12.77 -10.62 -12.81
N PHE A 455 11.85 -9.75 -12.38
CA PHE A 455 12.23 -8.50 -11.71
C PHE A 455 12.53 -8.64 -10.21
N LEU A 456 12.10 -9.73 -9.55
CA LEU A 456 12.39 -9.94 -8.12
C LEU A 456 13.78 -10.52 -7.86
N ASN A 457 14.33 -11.28 -8.81
CA ASN A 457 15.62 -11.97 -8.71
C ASN A 457 16.63 -11.50 -9.76
N GLU A 458 16.57 -10.22 -10.12
CA GLU A 458 17.43 -9.62 -11.16
C GLU A 458 18.93 -9.87 -10.92
N VAL A 459 19.61 -10.32 -11.96
CA VAL A 459 21.06 -10.51 -11.98
C VAL A 459 21.72 -9.23 -12.45
N ASN A 460 22.47 -8.59 -11.55
CA ASN A 460 23.31 -7.44 -11.89
C ASN A 460 24.73 -7.93 -12.25
N ILE A 461 25.07 -7.88 -13.54
CA ILE A 461 26.36 -8.36 -14.04
C ILE A 461 27.55 -7.46 -13.67
N TYR A 462 27.30 -6.29 -13.06
CA TYR A 462 28.33 -5.37 -12.54
C TYR A 462 28.69 -5.65 -11.09
N LYS A 463 28.03 -6.62 -10.47
CA LYS A 463 28.47 -7.13 -9.18
C LYS A 463 29.52 -8.19 -9.43
N TYR A 464 30.74 -7.91 -9.00
CA TYR A 464 31.88 -8.80 -9.14
C TYR A 464 32.75 -8.76 -7.88
N PRO A 465 33.49 -9.84 -7.57
CA PRO A 465 34.45 -9.87 -6.48
C PRO A 465 35.55 -8.83 -6.65
N LYS A 466 35.86 -8.08 -5.58
CA LYS A 466 37.00 -7.17 -5.52
C LYS A 466 38.28 -7.99 -5.33
N VAL A 467 39.18 -7.93 -6.30
CA VAL A 467 40.46 -8.66 -6.28
C VAL A 467 41.59 -7.70 -5.87
N PRO A 468 42.22 -7.87 -4.70
CA PRO A 468 43.22 -6.92 -4.19
C PRO A 468 44.57 -6.96 -4.92
N PHE A 469 44.91 -8.09 -5.54
CA PHE A 469 46.17 -8.29 -6.25
C PHE A 469 45.95 -9.05 -7.58
N PRO A 470 45.31 -8.42 -8.58
CA PRO A 470 45.05 -9.07 -9.87
C PRO A 470 46.34 -9.57 -10.54
N GLU A 471 47.47 -8.88 -10.35
CA GLU A 471 48.79 -9.23 -10.88
C GLU A 471 49.38 -10.54 -10.37
N LYS A 472 48.88 -11.03 -9.23
CA LYS A 472 49.27 -12.32 -8.65
C LYS A 472 48.41 -13.48 -9.12
N GLN A 473 47.34 -13.21 -9.87
CA GLN A 473 46.45 -14.23 -10.38
C GLN A 473 46.90 -14.65 -11.78
N GLU A 474 46.89 -15.96 -12.02
CA GLU A 474 47.33 -16.56 -13.27
C GLU A 474 46.14 -16.98 -14.15
N ALA A 475 46.38 -17.13 -15.45
CA ALA A 475 45.43 -17.71 -16.39
C ALA A 475 45.04 -19.15 -16.00
N ASN A 476 43.82 -19.57 -16.37
CA ASN A 476 43.26 -20.90 -16.08
C ASN A 476 43.14 -21.25 -14.59
N THR A 477 42.94 -20.25 -13.73
CA THR A 477 42.73 -20.42 -12.29
C THR A 477 41.31 -20.10 -11.87
N THR A 478 40.83 -20.74 -10.81
CA THR A 478 39.55 -20.35 -10.17
C THR A 478 39.84 -19.30 -9.11
N GLY A 479 39.05 -18.23 -9.09
CA GLY A 479 39.14 -17.21 -8.06
C GLY A 479 38.70 -17.73 -6.69
N ILE A 480 39.37 -17.27 -5.63
CA ILE A 480 38.99 -17.60 -4.25
C ILE A 480 38.02 -16.57 -3.67
N GLU A 481 38.07 -15.34 -4.18
CA GLU A 481 37.22 -14.24 -3.76
C GLU A 481 35.81 -14.41 -4.32
N THR A 482 34.83 -14.07 -3.48
CA THR A 482 33.41 -14.07 -3.85
C THR A 482 32.75 -12.79 -3.39
N GLU A 483 31.73 -12.36 -4.12
CA GLU A 483 30.90 -11.21 -3.77
C GLU A 483 29.49 -11.68 -3.46
N LEU A 484 28.87 -11.10 -2.44
CA LEU A 484 27.45 -11.26 -2.16
C LEU A 484 26.74 -9.93 -2.39
N TYR A 485 25.59 -9.98 -3.06
CA TYR A 485 24.72 -8.82 -3.13
C TYR A 485 23.27 -9.21 -2.90
N SER A 486 22.59 -8.37 -2.13
CA SER A 486 21.16 -8.49 -1.86
C SER A 486 20.35 -8.06 -3.07
N VAL A 487 19.39 -8.89 -3.48
CA VAL A 487 18.35 -8.48 -4.43
C VAL A 487 17.21 -7.80 -3.69
N GLN A 488 16.82 -8.25 -2.51
CA GLN A 488 15.75 -7.64 -1.73
C GLN A 488 15.83 -8.08 -0.27
N HIS A 489 15.48 -7.17 0.65
CA HIS A 489 15.21 -7.52 2.04
C HIS A 489 13.76 -7.98 2.18
N TYR A 490 13.50 -9.08 2.91
CA TYR A 490 12.17 -9.62 3.13
C TYR A 490 12.11 -10.45 4.42
N ASN A 491 11.12 -10.17 5.26
CA ASN A 491 10.91 -10.87 6.55
C ASN A 491 12.20 -10.92 7.40
N GLY A 492 12.87 -9.78 7.56
CA GLY A 492 14.11 -9.67 8.34
C GLY A 492 15.36 -10.28 7.71
N ASN A 493 15.27 -10.88 6.52
CA ASN A 493 16.38 -11.55 5.86
C ASN A 493 16.69 -10.91 4.50
N GLU A 494 17.96 -10.96 4.08
CA GLU A 494 18.34 -10.61 2.71
C GLU A 494 18.19 -11.83 1.80
N ILE A 495 17.60 -11.64 0.63
CA ILE A 495 17.65 -12.62 -0.45
C ILE A 495 18.85 -12.25 -1.32
N GLN A 496 19.83 -13.15 -1.43
CA GLN A 496 21.14 -12.82 -1.98
C GLN A 496 21.49 -13.63 -3.24
N ILE A 497 22.34 -13.03 -4.07
CA ILE A 497 23.05 -13.68 -5.17
C ILE A 497 24.54 -13.67 -4.84
N GLN A 498 25.21 -14.79 -5.07
CA GLN A 498 26.65 -14.93 -4.94
C GLN A 498 27.31 -14.87 -6.32
N VAL A 499 28.46 -14.20 -6.36
CA VAL A 499 29.31 -14.09 -7.56
C VAL A 499 30.67 -14.69 -7.25
N SER A 500 31.10 -15.65 -8.07
CA SER A 500 32.48 -16.11 -8.13
C SER A 500 33.06 -15.85 -9.51
N TYR A 501 34.32 -16.21 -9.73
CA TYR A 501 34.93 -16.05 -11.06
C TYR A 501 35.97 -17.10 -11.38
N GLU A 502 36.28 -17.21 -12.66
CA GLU A 502 37.34 -18.05 -13.21
C GLU A 502 38.14 -17.23 -14.22
N ASN A 503 39.47 -17.28 -14.10
CA ASN A 503 40.39 -16.69 -15.06
C ASN A 503 40.63 -17.71 -16.17
N LYS A 504 40.37 -17.33 -17.41
CA LYS A 504 40.70 -18.12 -18.61
C LYS A 504 42.04 -17.64 -19.19
N LEU A 505 42.33 -17.86 -20.47
CA LEU A 505 43.57 -17.35 -21.08
C LEU A 505 43.52 -15.82 -21.16
N CYS A 506 42.49 -15.26 -21.80
CA CYS A 506 42.34 -13.81 -22.03
C CYS A 506 41.03 -13.20 -21.56
N TYR A 507 40.25 -13.98 -20.82
CA TYR A 507 38.97 -13.55 -20.31
C TYR A 507 38.80 -13.93 -18.86
N ARG A 508 38.08 -13.10 -18.12
CA ARG A 508 37.54 -13.47 -16.81
C ARG A 508 36.05 -13.78 -16.97
N VAL A 509 35.65 -14.92 -16.41
CA VAL A 509 34.26 -15.38 -16.40
C VAL A 509 33.70 -15.18 -15.00
N TYR A 510 32.74 -14.28 -14.84
CA TYR A 510 31.98 -14.14 -13.59
C TYR A 510 30.79 -15.09 -13.60
N LYS A 511 30.55 -15.74 -12.47
CA LYS A 511 29.51 -16.76 -12.28
C LYS A 511 28.56 -16.28 -11.20
N HIS A 512 27.34 -15.93 -11.58
CA HIS A 512 26.27 -15.58 -10.67
C HIS A 512 25.42 -16.80 -10.36
N PHE A 513 25.11 -17.05 -9.09
CA PHE A 513 24.23 -18.14 -8.65
C PHE A 513 23.41 -17.72 -7.41
N PRO A 514 22.19 -18.25 -7.23
CA PRO A 514 21.34 -17.87 -6.12
C PRO A 514 21.98 -18.34 -4.80
N LYS A 515 21.92 -17.50 -3.76
CA LYS A 515 22.40 -17.83 -2.42
C LYS A 515 21.26 -17.98 -1.40
N GLY A 516 20.07 -17.49 -1.74
CA GLY A 516 18.88 -17.59 -0.89
C GLY A 516 18.94 -16.65 0.31
N THR A 517 18.27 -17.02 1.41
CA THR A 517 18.18 -16.23 2.65
C THR A 517 19.13 -16.65 3.76
N ASP A 518 19.61 -17.90 3.72
CA ASP A 518 20.40 -18.57 4.77
C ASP A 518 21.73 -19.13 4.23
N GLY A 519 22.10 -18.71 3.02
CA GLY A 519 23.24 -19.26 2.32
C GLY A 519 22.98 -20.59 1.61
N ASN A 520 21.74 -21.09 1.61
CA ASN A 520 21.32 -22.24 0.84
C ASN A 520 20.67 -21.82 -0.49
N SER A 521 21.26 -22.25 -1.60
CA SER A 521 20.75 -21.98 -2.95
C SER A 521 19.51 -22.81 -3.31
N LYS A 522 19.21 -23.88 -2.56
CA LYS A 522 18.17 -24.86 -2.91
C LYS A 522 16.78 -24.24 -2.90
N GLY A 523 16.10 -24.30 -4.04
CA GLY A 523 14.74 -23.78 -4.23
C GLY A 523 14.68 -22.29 -4.54
N PHE A 524 15.82 -21.64 -4.78
CA PHE A 524 15.90 -20.29 -5.33
C PHE A 524 16.31 -20.35 -6.81
N ARG A 525 15.96 -19.32 -7.56
CA ARG A 525 16.38 -19.15 -8.97
C ARG A 525 16.74 -17.71 -9.25
N LEU A 526 17.50 -17.50 -10.31
CA LEU A 526 17.79 -16.19 -10.86
C LEU A 526 16.63 -15.69 -11.74
N GLY A 527 16.52 -14.38 -11.83
CA GLY A 527 15.55 -13.64 -12.62
C GLY A 527 16.17 -13.10 -13.92
N ASP A 528 15.75 -11.90 -14.30
CA ASP A 528 16.18 -11.23 -15.52
C ASP A 528 17.64 -10.76 -15.40
N VAL A 529 18.40 -10.81 -16.49
CA VAL A 529 19.80 -10.36 -16.52
C VAL A 529 19.87 -8.93 -17.02
N LEU A 530 20.41 -8.04 -16.19
CA LEU A 530 20.50 -6.60 -16.46
C LEU A 530 21.91 -6.16 -16.83
N ASN A 531 21.98 -5.25 -17.79
CA ASN A 531 23.17 -4.45 -18.08
C ASN A 531 22.88 -2.97 -17.75
N PRO A 532 23.35 -2.43 -16.62
CA PRO A 532 23.16 -1.02 -16.28
C PRO A 532 23.74 0.00 -17.27
N PHE A 533 24.58 -0.39 -18.24
CA PHE A 533 25.05 0.52 -19.29
C PHE A 533 24.16 0.58 -20.54
N THR A 534 23.03 -0.13 -20.56
CA THR A 534 22.17 -0.25 -21.75
C THR A 534 20.79 0.34 -21.54
N SER A 535 20.16 0.74 -22.63
CA SER A 535 18.76 1.17 -22.64
C SER A 535 17.81 -0.02 -22.43
N ASN A 536 17.71 -0.47 -21.18
CA ASN A 536 16.55 -1.12 -20.54
C ASN A 536 15.98 -2.43 -21.11
N LYS A 537 16.65 -3.17 -22.01
CA LYS A 537 16.17 -4.50 -22.43
C LYS A 537 16.91 -5.62 -21.68
N PRO A 538 16.39 -6.11 -20.54
CA PRO A 538 16.95 -7.29 -19.89
C PRO A 538 16.94 -8.51 -20.81
N ILE A 539 17.89 -9.41 -20.61
CA ILE A 539 17.72 -10.79 -21.10
C ILE A 539 16.70 -11.45 -20.17
N ARG A 540 15.49 -11.68 -20.70
CA ARG A 540 14.38 -12.24 -19.93
C ARG A 540 14.65 -13.69 -19.53
N THR A 541 14.34 -14.01 -18.28
CA THR A 541 14.41 -15.38 -17.77
C THR A 541 13.37 -16.29 -18.45
N SER A 542 13.59 -17.61 -18.36
CA SER A 542 12.78 -18.60 -19.08
C SER A 542 11.72 -19.27 -18.20
N GLU A 543 10.88 -20.11 -18.80
CA GLU A 543 9.97 -20.98 -18.08
C GLU A 543 10.66 -21.95 -17.12
N TYR A 544 11.85 -22.41 -17.49
CA TYR A 544 12.67 -23.25 -16.66
C TYR A 544 13.54 -22.42 -15.69
N PRO A 545 13.84 -22.96 -14.49
CA PRO A 545 14.72 -22.35 -13.51
C PRO A 545 16.07 -21.92 -14.09
N LEU A 546 16.42 -20.64 -13.91
CA LEU A 546 17.75 -20.13 -14.21
C LEU A 546 18.64 -20.32 -12.98
N ASN A 547 19.58 -21.25 -13.05
CA ASN A 547 20.42 -21.64 -11.91
C ASN A 547 21.71 -20.82 -11.82
N SER A 548 22.26 -20.43 -12.97
CA SER A 548 23.47 -19.60 -13.01
C SER A 548 23.56 -18.76 -14.27
N VAL A 549 24.28 -17.65 -14.16
CA VAL A 549 24.62 -16.76 -15.28
C VAL A 549 26.13 -16.61 -15.34
N PHE A 550 26.71 -16.82 -16.52
CA PHE A 550 28.13 -16.67 -16.78
C PHE A 550 28.34 -15.47 -17.69
N VAL A 551 29.29 -14.59 -17.34
CA VAL A 551 29.57 -13.37 -18.11
C VAL A 551 31.06 -13.26 -18.39
N TYR A 552 31.41 -13.14 -19.66
CA TYR A 552 32.81 -13.08 -20.13
C TYR A 552 33.22 -11.63 -20.37
N TYR A 553 34.29 -11.23 -19.70
CA TYR A 553 34.95 -9.94 -19.89
C TYR A 553 36.37 -10.17 -20.36
N ASN A 554 36.84 -9.33 -21.27
CA ASN A 554 38.24 -9.33 -21.68
C ASN A 554 39.12 -8.91 -20.49
N ILE A 555 40.35 -9.44 -20.43
CA ILE A 555 41.31 -9.17 -19.36
C ILE A 555 41.61 -7.67 -19.17
N TYR A 556 41.50 -6.85 -20.22
CA TYR A 556 41.73 -5.40 -20.16
C TYR A 556 40.47 -4.59 -19.89
N ASP A 557 39.30 -5.24 -19.82
CA ASP A 557 38.03 -4.59 -19.47
C ASP A 557 37.86 -4.47 -17.95
N THR A 558 38.74 -3.70 -17.32
CA THR A 558 38.76 -3.53 -15.86
C THR A 558 37.58 -2.75 -15.28
N PHE A 559 36.77 -2.14 -16.15
CA PHE A 559 35.54 -1.46 -15.79
C PHE A 559 34.27 -2.26 -16.16
N HIS A 560 34.44 -3.47 -16.69
CA HIS A 560 33.36 -4.40 -17.04
C HIS A 560 32.34 -3.79 -18.00
N GLN A 561 32.80 -2.94 -18.93
CA GLN A 561 31.94 -2.21 -19.86
C GLN A 561 31.39 -3.11 -20.97
N TYR A 562 32.10 -4.17 -21.31
CA TYR A 562 31.84 -5.00 -22.48
C TYR A 562 31.65 -6.48 -22.09
N PRO A 563 30.44 -6.87 -21.64
CA PRO A 563 30.09 -8.27 -21.41
C PRO A 563 29.91 -9.00 -22.76
N LEU A 564 31.02 -9.48 -23.34
CA LEU A 564 31.08 -9.99 -24.71
C LEU A 564 30.21 -11.23 -24.94
N LEU A 565 30.12 -12.11 -23.93
CA LEU A 565 29.33 -13.33 -23.96
C LEU A 565 28.61 -13.52 -22.62
N VAL A 566 27.30 -13.77 -22.67
CA VAL A 566 26.45 -14.12 -21.52
C VAL A 566 25.87 -15.51 -21.75
N ILE A 567 26.02 -16.40 -20.76
CA ILE A 567 25.49 -17.76 -20.80
C ILE A 567 24.49 -17.93 -19.67
N LEU A 568 23.27 -18.30 -20.01
CA LEU A 568 22.20 -18.62 -19.08
C LEU A 568 22.14 -20.14 -18.90
N ASN A 569 22.40 -20.62 -17.70
CA ASN A 569 22.36 -22.04 -17.38
C ASN A 569 21.04 -22.42 -16.73
N ILE A 570 20.30 -23.27 -17.42
CA ILE A 570 18.87 -23.53 -17.17
C ILE A 570 18.71 -25.01 -16.82
N GLU A 571 18.09 -25.27 -15.66
CA GLU A 571 17.81 -26.62 -15.21
C GLU A 571 16.43 -27.10 -15.67
N SER A 572 16.36 -28.30 -16.24
CA SER A 572 15.12 -28.96 -16.63
C SER A 572 14.88 -30.17 -15.73
N SER A 573 13.66 -30.29 -15.21
CA SER A 573 13.19 -31.44 -14.42
C SER A 573 13.08 -32.73 -15.24
N ASN A 574 13.09 -32.64 -16.58
CA ASN A 574 13.17 -33.79 -17.48
C ASN A 574 14.62 -34.03 -17.90
N VAL A 575 15.26 -34.96 -17.17
CA VAL A 575 16.47 -35.76 -17.45
C VAL A 575 17.28 -35.40 -18.72
N SER A 576 18.58 -35.15 -18.51
CA SER A 576 19.74 -35.27 -19.44
C SER A 576 20.13 -34.14 -20.41
N ILE A 577 19.40 -33.02 -20.50
CA ILE A 577 19.81 -31.91 -21.39
C ILE A 577 19.84 -30.59 -20.63
N ASN A 578 21.05 -30.05 -20.42
CA ASN A 578 21.24 -28.68 -19.95
C ASN A 578 20.87 -27.70 -21.09
N TYR A 579 19.82 -26.90 -20.90
CA TYR A 579 19.33 -25.95 -21.89
C TYR A 579 20.04 -24.60 -21.76
N ASN A 580 21.37 -24.60 -21.88
CA ASN A 580 22.12 -23.37 -21.89
C ASN A 580 21.67 -22.47 -23.06
N ARG A 581 21.42 -21.20 -22.76
CA ARG A 581 21.19 -20.15 -23.78
C ARG A 581 22.39 -19.23 -23.83
N TYR A 582 22.84 -18.94 -25.04
CA TYR A 582 24.06 -18.19 -25.29
C TYR A 582 23.70 -16.86 -25.95
N TYR A 583 24.29 -15.77 -25.46
CA TYR A 583 24.03 -14.42 -25.93
C TYR A 583 25.36 -13.71 -26.18
N LYS A 584 25.53 -13.15 -27.37
CA LYS A 584 26.73 -12.37 -27.72
C LYS A 584 26.40 -10.89 -27.82
N LEU A 585 27.36 -10.05 -27.43
CA LEU A 585 27.27 -8.61 -27.58
C LEU A 585 27.26 -8.25 -29.08
N THR A 586 26.33 -7.41 -29.52
CA THR A 586 26.22 -6.98 -30.92
C THR A 586 26.38 -5.49 -31.11
N ASN A 587 26.29 -4.71 -30.04
CA ASN A 587 26.52 -3.27 -30.08
C ASN A 587 27.16 -2.83 -28.75
N LYS A 588 28.36 -2.25 -28.82
CA LYS A 588 29.12 -1.82 -27.65
C LYS A 588 28.55 -0.56 -26.98
N ASP A 589 27.90 0.32 -27.75
CA ASP A 589 27.44 1.64 -27.27
C ASP A 589 26.12 1.53 -26.51
N VAL A 590 25.26 0.60 -26.92
CA VAL A 590 23.97 0.33 -26.28
C VAL A 590 23.94 -1.00 -25.55
N GLY A 591 25.07 -1.72 -25.50
CA GLY A 591 25.26 -3.04 -24.87
C GLY A 591 24.21 -4.11 -25.18
N GLU A 592 23.65 -4.09 -26.39
CA GLU A 592 22.61 -5.04 -26.81
C GLU A 592 23.21 -6.42 -27.06
N TRP A 593 22.50 -7.46 -26.62
CA TRP A 593 22.85 -8.84 -26.91
C TRP A 593 21.83 -9.52 -27.82
N ILE A 594 22.35 -10.35 -28.72
CA ILE A 594 21.54 -11.27 -29.51
C ILE A 594 21.76 -12.70 -29.04
N LYS A 595 20.68 -13.48 -29.02
CA LYS A 595 20.77 -14.92 -28.80
C LYS A 595 21.54 -15.56 -29.97
N ILE A 596 22.56 -16.34 -29.65
CA ILE A 596 23.31 -17.13 -30.63
C ILE A 596 22.40 -18.24 -31.16
N SER A 597 22.33 -18.37 -32.48
CA SER A 597 21.45 -19.34 -33.14
C SER A 597 22.03 -20.75 -33.08
N ASN A 598 21.16 -21.76 -32.98
CA ASN A 598 21.57 -23.18 -33.00
C ASN A 598 21.78 -23.72 -34.43
N ASN A 599 21.90 -22.86 -35.44
CA ASN A 599 21.93 -23.27 -36.84
C ASN A 599 23.20 -22.74 -37.53
N GLY A 600 23.80 -23.55 -38.41
CA GLY A 600 24.92 -23.13 -39.26
C GLY A 600 26.22 -22.91 -38.49
N ASN A 601 27.00 -21.88 -38.88
CA ASN A 601 28.36 -21.65 -38.35
C ASN A 601 28.41 -21.37 -36.83
N GLU A 602 27.30 -20.99 -36.21
CA GLU A 602 27.23 -20.73 -34.76
C GLU A 602 27.01 -22.00 -33.92
N GLU A 603 26.52 -23.08 -34.53
CA GLU A 603 26.24 -24.36 -33.85
C GLU A 603 27.53 -25.03 -33.33
N ASP A 604 28.62 -24.95 -34.11
CA ASP A 604 29.95 -25.44 -33.69
C ASP A 604 30.45 -24.67 -32.45
N PHE A 605 30.28 -23.35 -32.43
CA PHE A 605 30.67 -22.53 -31.28
C PHE A 605 29.87 -22.88 -30.02
N ILE A 606 28.54 -23.04 -30.15
CA ILE A 606 27.68 -23.48 -29.04
C ILE A 606 28.08 -24.89 -28.56
N THR A 607 28.39 -25.81 -29.47
CA THR A 607 28.80 -27.18 -29.11
C THR A 607 30.11 -27.19 -28.33
N LYS A 608 31.08 -26.35 -28.73
CA LYS A 608 32.34 -26.16 -28.01
C LYS A 608 32.11 -25.56 -26.61
N LEU A 609 31.25 -24.54 -26.50
CA LEU A 609 30.86 -23.96 -25.20
C LEU A 609 30.19 -24.99 -24.28
N ARG A 610 29.30 -25.84 -24.81
CA ARG A 610 28.67 -26.91 -24.02
C ARG A 610 29.70 -27.90 -23.49
N ARG A 611 30.67 -28.31 -24.32
CA ARG A 611 31.75 -29.23 -23.92
C ARG A 611 32.64 -28.63 -22.85
N SER A 612 32.98 -27.34 -22.91
CA SER A 612 33.83 -26.71 -21.89
C SER A 612 33.12 -26.55 -20.54
N GLN A 613 31.79 -26.47 -20.55
CA GLN A 613 30.96 -26.35 -19.36
C GLN A 613 30.61 -27.69 -18.70
N ASN A 614 30.83 -28.83 -19.36
CA ASN A 614 30.45 -30.15 -18.83
C ASN A 614 31.59 -30.77 -17.99
N PRO A 615 31.42 -30.91 -16.65
CA PRO A 615 32.42 -31.52 -15.79
C PRO A 615 32.57 -33.04 -15.96
N GLU A 616 31.60 -33.74 -16.57
CA GLU A 616 31.64 -35.20 -16.78
C GLU A 616 32.48 -35.63 -17.98
N THR A 617 32.87 -34.69 -18.85
CA THR A 617 33.83 -34.97 -19.90
C THR A 617 35.22 -35.05 -19.28
N GLU A 618 35.72 -36.27 -19.02
CA GLU A 618 37.13 -36.55 -18.72
C GLU A 618 38.01 -36.15 -19.90
N MET A 619 38.22 -34.85 -20.09
CA MET A 619 39.17 -34.29 -21.04
C MET A 619 40.50 -34.10 -20.32
N SER A 620 41.56 -34.64 -20.93
CA SER A 620 42.92 -34.36 -20.48
C SER A 620 43.17 -32.85 -20.44
N GLY A 621 44.01 -32.40 -19.50
CA GLY A 621 44.26 -30.97 -19.28
C GLY A 621 44.65 -30.21 -20.55
N ASP A 622 45.39 -30.84 -21.45
CA ASP A 622 45.82 -30.23 -22.72
C ASP A 622 44.67 -30.07 -23.72
N LYS A 623 43.79 -31.06 -23.84
CA LYS A 623 42.59 -30.96 -24.70
C LYS A 623 41.64 -29.87 -24.20
N LYS A 624 41.54 -29.70 -22.88
CA LYS A 624 40.71 -28.63 -22.27
C LYS A 624 41.27 -27.26 -22.56
N LYS A 625 42.59 -27.08 -22.46
CA LYS A 625 43.27 -25.83 -22.82
C LYS A 625 43.07 -25.49 -24.31
N GLU A 626 43.18 -26.48 -25.19
CA GLU A 626 42.94 -26.30 -26.63
C GLU A 626 41.50 -25.87 -26.92
N LEU A 627 40.52 -26.51 -26.28
CA LEU A 627 39.11 -26.14 -26.40
C LEU A 627 38.82 -24.72 -25.90
N ASP A 628 39.33 -24.37 -24.72
CA ASP A 628 39.18 -23.03 -24.14
C ASP A 628 39.81 -21.97 -25.07
N LYS A 629 40.98 -22.26 -25.66
CA LYS A 629 41.60 -21.39 -26.67
C LYS A 629 40.69 -21.16 -27.89
N THR A 630 40.09 -22.20 -28.46
CA THR A 630 39.17 -22.06 -29.60
C THR A 630 37.93 -21.23 -29.25
N ILE A 631 37.40 -21.38 -28.03
CA ILE A 631 36.27 -20.56 -27.55
C ILE A 631 36.68 -19.09 -27.48
N GLU A 632 37.86 -18.82 -26.92
CA GLU A 632 38.38 -17.47 -26.78
C GLU A 632 38.69 -16.78 -28.10
N GLU A 633 39.20 -17.50 -29.11
CA GLU A 633 39.37 -16.98 -30.47
C GLU A 633 38.03 -16.47 -31.02
N LYS A 634 36.93 -17.20 -30.80
CA LYS A 634 35.58 -16.77 -31.20
C LYS A 634 35.05 -15.60 -30.39
N ILE A 635 35.37 -15.49 -29.11
CA ILE A 635 35.03 -14.31 -28.30
C ILE A 635 35.85 -13.09 -28.76
N ASN A 636 37.10 -13.30 -29.18
CA ASN A 636 37.95 -12.25 -29.73
C ASN A 636 37.41 -11.74 -31.08
N GLU A 637 36.89 -12.62 -31.95
CA GLU A 637 36.19 -12.19 -33.16
C GLU A 637 34.98 -11.28 -32.85
N ILE A 638 34.27 -11.51 -31.75
CA ILE A 638 33.18 -10.61 -31.31
C ILE A 638 33.75 -9.24 -30.92
N LYS A 639 34.82 -9.21 -30.11
CA LYS A 639 35.51 -7.99 -29.69
C LYS A 639 35.95 -7.16 -30.90
N GLU A 640 36.62 -7.80 -31.87
CA GLU A 640 37.15 -7.17 -33.08
C GLU A 640 36.03 -6.64 -33.99
N LYS A 641 34.96 -7.42 -34.21
CA LYS A 641 33.79 -6.98 -34.99
C LYS A 641 33.10 -5.76 -34.40
N LEU A 642 33.11 -5.63 -33.08
CA LEU A 642 32.55 -4.47 -32.37
C LEU A 642 33.52 -3.28 -32.34
N GLY A 643 34.75 -3.44 -32.84
CA GLY A 643 35.79 -2.41 -32.75
C GLY A 643 36.06 -2.01 -31.30
N ILE A 644 36.04 -2.98 -30.38
CA ILE A 644 36.39 -2.74 -28.98
C ILE A 644 37.92 -2.78 -28.87
N THR A 645 38.50 -1.65 -28.49
CA THR A 645 39.92 -1.49 -28.23
C THR A 645 40.10 -0.94 -26.82
N PHE A 646 41.20 -1.32 -26.16
CA PHE A 646 41.54 -0.86 -24.82
C PHE A 646 42.69 0.14 -24.91
N THR A 647 42.63 1.21 -24.12
CA THR A 647 43.68 2.24 -24.07
C THR A 647 44.96 1.69 -23.46
N GLU A 648 46.11 2.33 -23.69
CA GLU A 648 47.37 1.93 -23.05
C GLU A 648 47.29 1.99 -21.51
N GLU A 649 46.55 2.95 -20.96
CA GLU A 649 46.26 3.02 -19.52
C GLU A 649 45.45 1.81 -19.04
N GLN A 650 44.46 1.37 -19.83
CA GLN A 650 43.72 0.13 -19.54
C GLN A 650 44.60 -1.11 -19.73
N LYS A 651 45.51 -1.13 -20.69
CA LYS A 651 46.45 -2.26 -20.86
C LYS A 651 47.46 -2.37 -19.71
N GLN A 652 47.73 -1.27 -18.99
CA GLN A 652 48.53 -1.26 -17.77
C GLN A 652 47.78 -1.80 -16.54
N SER A 653 46.45 -1.91 -16.60
CA SER A 653 45.59 -2.44 -15.53
C SER A 653 44.77 -3.61 -16.06
N TYR A 654 45.09 -4.82 -15.64
CA TYR A 654 44.46 -6.04 -16.13
C TYR A 654 43.74 -6.78 -15.00
N LEU A 655 42.70 -7.54 -15.36
CA LEU A 655 41.92 -8.33 -14.40
C LEU A 655 42.78 -9.44 -13.74
N PHE A 656 43.70 -10.05 -14.49
CA PHE A 656 44.69 -11.01 -14.00
C PHE A 656 45.91 -11.05 -14.94
N LYS A 657 47.04 -11.62 -14.50
CA LYS A 657 48.23 -11.72 -15.36
C LYS A 657 48.06 -12.86 -16.36
N SER A 658 48.24 -12.57 -17.64
CA SER A 658 48.27 -13.57 -18.70
C SER A 658 49.33 -13.27 -19.73
N GLU A 659 50.13 -14.27 -20.09
CA GLU A 659 51.17 -14.18 -21.13
C GLU A 659 50.61 -14.43 -22.55
N TYR A 660 49.36 -14.91 -22.62
CA TYR A 660 48.70 -15.31 -23.86
C TYR A 660 47.96 -14.17 -24.55
N CYS A 661 47.77 -13.05 -23.83
CA CYS A 661 46.98 -11.92 -24.30
C CYS A 661 47.94 -10.83 -24.70
N LYS A 662 48.11 -10.68 -26.01
CA LYS A 662 48.78 -9.54 -26.60
C LYS A 662 47.75 -8.87 -27.49
N ASP A 663 47.08 -7.85 -26.98
CA ASP A 663 46.54 -6.84 -27.88
C ASP A 663 47.78 -6.14 -28.46
N GLU A 664 48.02 -6.27 -29.77
CA GLU A 664 49.14 -5.60 -30.42
C GLU A 664 49.14 -4.13 -29.99
N ILE A 665 50.14 -3.76 -29.18
CA ILE A 665 50.52 -2.36 -29.03
C ILE A 665 51.01 -2.03 -30.44
N SER A 666 50.28 -1.20 -31.17
CA SER A 666 50.81 -0.68 -32.42
C SER A 666 52.03 0.14 -32.02
N ASP A 667 53.21 -0.47 -32.14
CA ASP A 667 54.51 0.18 -31.99
C ASP A 667 54.68 1.17 -33.15
N ASN A 668 53.97 2.28 -33.08
CA ASN A 668 54.19 3.47 -33.89
C ASN A 668 54.52 4.64 -32.97
N THR A 669 55.57 4.46 -32.17
CA THR A 669 56.37 5.57 -31.68
C THR A 669 57.83 5.19 -31.89
N PRO A 670 58.58 5.85 -32.80
CA PRO A 670 59.98 5.50 -33.02
C PRO A 670 60.76 5.84 -31.76
N LEU A 671 61.27 4.82 -31.08
CA LEU A 671 62.30 4.95 -30.06
C LEU A 671 63.51 5.60 -30.74
N ILE A 672 63.75 6.88 -30.44
CA ILE A 672 64.96 7.58 -30.90
C ILE A 672 66.14 6.88 -30.23
N ALA A 673 66.82 6.07 -31.02
CA ALA A 673 68.11 5.48 -30.69
C ALA A 673 69.15 6.59 -30.58
N GLY A 674 69.52 6.95 -29.35
CA GLY A 674 70.76 7.65 -29.04
C GLY A 674 71.81 6.64 -28.60
N ALA A 675 72.64 6.19 -29.54
CA ALA A 675 73.80 5.37 -29.26
C ALA A 675 74.94 6.22 -28.68
N THR A 676 75.48 5.84 -27.51
CA THR A 676 76.92 5.94 -27.23
C THR A 676 77.35 4.76 -26.36
N GLY A 677 78.37 4.06 -26.85
CA GLY A 677 78.89 2.82 -26.30
C GLY A 677 79.76 2.98 -25.06
N GLY A 678 80.08 1.82 -24.50
CA GLY A 678 80.67 1.57 -23.19
C GLY A 678 81.93 2.34 -22.82
N SER A 679 82.11 2.50 -21.51
CA SER A 679 83.28 1.95 -20.79
C SER A 679 83.07 2.06 -19.28
N VAL A 680 83.73 1.14 -18.59
CA VAL A 680 83.77 0.92 -17.14
C VAL A 680 84.27 2.16 -16.39
N GLY A 681 83.66 2.49 -15.25
CA GLY A 681 84.15 3.52 -14.33
C GLY A 681 83.52 3.43 -12.94
N VAL A 682 84.23 2.76 -12.03
CA VAL A 682 84.00 2.84 -10.58
C VAL A 682 84.59 4.16 -10.05
N VAL A 683 83.77 5.06 -9.47
CA VAL A 683 84.14 6.08 -8.45
C VAL A 683 82.85 6.46 -7.70
N ALA A 684 82.60 5.95 -6.50
CA ALA A 684 82.90 6.54 -5.18
C ALA A 684 82.09 7.79 -4.77
N LEU A 685 81.28 7.59 -3.73
CA LEU A 685 80.88 8.47 -2.61
C LEU A 685 80.69 9.99 -2.87
N GLY A 686 79.47 10.46 -2.62
CA GLY A 686 79.16 11.88 -2.42
C GLY A 686 77.88 12.06 -1.61
N THR A 687 78.05 12.47 -0.37
CA THR A 687 77.06 12.75 0.67
C THR A 687 76.07 13.86 0.33
N GLY A 688 74.85 13.80 0.89
CA GLY A 688 74.18 15.00 1.41
C GLY A 688 72.80 15.34 0.84
N THR A 689 71.78 15.05 1.65
CA THR A 689 70.59 15.88 1.94
C THR A 689 69.65 16.30 0.79
N GLY A 690 68.38 15.91 0.91
CA GLY A 690 67.28 16.68 0.32
C GLY A 690 66.01 15.87 0.04
N PHE A 691 65.19 15.65 1.05
CA PHE A 691 63.76 15.35 0.86
C PHE A 691 63.13 16.50 0.07
N LEU A 692 62.62 16.24 -1.13
CA LEU A 692 61.55 17.03 -1.73
C LEU A 692 60.54 16.11 -2.42
N ILE A 693 59.39 15.99 -1.76
CA ILE A 693 58.15 15.43 -2.27
C ILE A 693 57.74 16.26 -3.49
N ALA A 694 57.84 15.68 -4.68
CA ALA A 694 57.29 16.28 -5.90
C ALA A 694 55.81 15.89 -6.03
N LYS A 695 54.97 16.92 -5.92
CA LYS A 695 53.53 16.92 -6.15
C LYS A 695 53.19 16.33 -7.53
N PHE A 696 52.21 15.43 -7.55
CA PHE A 696 51.48 15.03 -8.75
C PHE A 696 50.79 16.25 -9.39
N PRO A 697 50.97 16.52 -10.70
CA PRO A 697 50.05 17.35 -11.45
C PRO A 697 48.92 16.46 -12.01
N GLN A 698 47.73 16.70 -11.47
CA GLN A 698 46.41 16.60 -12.10
C GLN A 698 46.23 15.59 -13.25
N ILE A 699 45.65 14.46 -12.89
CA ILE A 699 44.91 13.56 -13.78
C ILE A 699 43.68 14.35 -14.29
N ILE A 700 43.69 14.74 -15.56
CA ILE A 700 42.47 15.16 -16.25
C ILE A 700 41.75 13.88 -16.68
N ILE A 701 40.73 13.55 -15.90
CA ILE A 701 39.87 12.39 -16.05
C ILE A 701 38.85 12.64 -17.19
N PRO A 702 38.77 11.83 -18.27
CA PRO A 702 37.61 11.80 -19.14
C PRO A 702 36.53 10.89 -18.50
N SER A 703 35.93 11.32 -17.39
CA SER A 703 34.97 10.48 -16.63
C SER A 703 33.90 11.29 -15.91
N ILE A 704 33.31 12.26 -16.59
CA ILE A 704 32.14 12.95 -16.04
C ILE A 704 30.85 12.12 -16.22
N LYS A 705 30.77 11.22 -17.22
CA LYS A 705 29.58 10.35 -17.41
C LYS A 705 29.37 9.27 -16.32
N PRO A 706 30.40 8.52 -15.86
CA PRO A 706 30.21 7.47 -14.85
C PRO A 706 29.99 8.04 -13.43
N LEU A 707 30.65 9.15 -13.09
CA LEU A 707 30.53 9.78 -11.76
C LEU A 707 29.17 10.44 -11.54
N LEU A 708 28.56 11.04 -12.57
CA LEU A 708 27.20 11.59 -12.49
C LEU A 708 26.13 10.51 -12.26
N LEU A 709 26.31 9.31 -12.82
CA LEU A 709 25.43 8.16 -12.58
C LEU A 709 25.63 7.56 -11.18
N SER A 710 26.84 7.61 -10.63
CA SER A 710 27.15 7.11 -9.28
C SER A 710 26.58 8.02 -8.19
N PHE A 711 26.61 9.35 -8.39
CA PHE A 711 26.02 10.32 -7.47
C PHE A 711 24.48 10.30 -7.46
N LEU A 712 23.84 9.84 -8.53
CA LEU A 712 22.38 9.68 -8.59
C LEU A 712 21.86 8.45 -7.83
N PHE A 713 22.73 7.52 -7.40
CA PHE A 713 22.32 6.29 -6.71
C PHE A 713 22.71 6.22 -5.21
N ILE A 714 23.35 7.26 -4.66
CA ILE A 714 23.76 7.30 -3.25
C ILE A 714 23.32 8.62 -2.60
N ASN A 715 22.01 8.78 -2.37
CA ASN A 715 21.39 9.46 -1.22
C ASN A 715 19.91 9.77 -1.50
N GLU A 716 19.01 8.89 -1.05
CA GLU A 716 17.62 9.25 -0.76
C GLU A 716 17.22 8.63 0.60
N SER A 717 17.78 9.20 1.66
CA SER A 717 17.20 9.10 3.00
C SER A 717 17.21 10.47 3.68
N ALA A 718 16.49 11.43 3.11
CA ALA A 718 15.98 12.60 3.83
C ALA A 718 14.92 13.28 2.95
N ASN A 719 13.68 13.27 3.44
CA ASN A 719 12.58 14.01 2.84
C ASN A 719 12.68 15.51 3.23
N ASP A 720 11.99 16.36 2.46
CA ASP A 720 11.68 17.79 2.71
C ASP A 720 12.50 18.85 1.94
N ASN A 721 12.25 18.97 0.63
CA ASN A 721 11.85 20.21 -0.07
C ASN A 721 11.96 20.06 -1.60
N LEU A 722 10.83 19.77 -2.25
CA LEU A 722 10.77 19.45 -3.69
C LEU A 722 10.88 20.67 -4.65
N ASN A 723 11.20 21.87 -4.18
CA ASN A 723 11.23 23.08 -5.01
C ASN A 723 12.61 23.51 -5.54
N MET A 724 13.69 22.78 -5.23
CA MET A 724 15.05 23.16 -5.66
C MET A 724 15.59 22.39 -6.88
N ILE A 725 14.90 21.33 -7.33
CA ILE A 725 15.39 20.44 -8.40
C ILE A 725 15.11 21.00 -9.81
N TYR A 726 14.16 21.94 -9.96
CA TYR A 726 13.86 22.54 -11.27
C TYR A 726 14.83 23.64 -11.73
N MET A 727 15.69 24.17 -10.84
CA MET A 727 16.68 25.21 -11.20
C MET A 727 17.98 24.66 -11.78
N PHE A 728 18.30 23.38 -11.59
CA PHE A 728 19.58 22.81 -12.05
C PHE A 728 19.60 22.40 -13.53
N ARG A 729 18.47 22.48 -14.24
CA ARG A 729 18.40 22.15 -15.69
C ARG A 729 18.77 23.29 -16.63
N LEU A 730 19.05 24.50 -16.15
CA LEU A 730 19.23 25.69 -17.01
C LEU A 730 20.65 26.31 -17.02
N HIS A 731 21.68 25.64 -16.50
CA HIS A 731 23.05 26.20 -16.43
C HIS A 731 24.17 25.32 -16.99
N ILE A 732 23.85 24.27 -17.77
CA ILE A 732 24.86 23.44 -18.47
C ILE A 732 24.66 23.51 -20.01
N TYR A 733 24.25 24.68 -20.50
CA TYR A 733 24.34 25.02 -21.92
C TYR A 733 24.56 26.54 -22.06
N THR A 734 25.75 26.99 -21.69
CA THR A 734 26.44 28.19 -22.20
C THR A 734 27.93 27.99 -22.02
#